data_AF-D9X425-F1
#
_entry.id   AF-D9X425-F1
#
_cell.length_a   1.000
_cell.length_b   1.000
_cell.length_c   1.000
_cell.angle_alpha   90.00
_cell.angle_beta   90.00
_cell.angle_gamma   90.00
#
_symmetry.space_group_name_H-M   'P 1'
#
loop_
_entity.id
_entity.type
_entity.pdbx_description
1 polymer ?
#
loop_
_entity_poly.entity_id
_entity_poly.type
_entity_poly.pdbx_seq_one_letter_code
_entity_poly.pdbx_strand_id
1 'polypeptide(L)'
;MDATRAFKEQGFDSLTAVELRNQVNGATGLRLASTVVFDHPSPDALARHLLGRIAGETSAAVAEAPSATGTDEPVAIVGMACRYPGGVGSPEDLWRLVSSGTDAISGFPTNRGWDLEKLYDPDPGSTGTSYVREGGFLHDADLFDREFFGISPREATATDPQQRLLLETAWDAFENAAIDPAAVRGSNTGVFVGAMYDDYASRLPSVPAEFEGFLLVGNTSSVISGRLAYAYGLEGPAVTVDTACSSSLVALHLGAQALRSGESDLVMAGGVTVMAGPGSFVEFSRQRGLAPDGRCKSFSAHADGTVWSEGVGLLLLERLSDARRNGHQVLAVLRGSAVNQDGASNGLTAPNGPSQERVIRQALAGAGLRAFDVDAVEAHGTGTALGDPIEAQALLGTYGADHDAEHPLWLGSLKSNIGHAQAAAGVGGVIKMVEAIRHGVLPKTLHADEPSPHVDWDSGALALLTEAREWPQAGRPRRAAVSSFGISGTNAHVIIEQAEEEPSTADAQGSADGADAAGALGDPGPRDPAAVKPPTTGAQGSTDKTDTAAAAGDPGSRDPAAVVDRPAPGVALPWLLSAKSDTALRAQAERLRAFVLDRPGLAPADVGFSLATGRTRHEHRAAVLGHDRDELLKGLDALARGEDTPAVVRDGGGTRGRTAFLFTGQGSQRTGMGSDLYAASPVFAAAFDEVCAHIDTHLERPLRDLVFDGGDELDRHGFGPAAPVRH
;
A
#
# COMPACT_ATOMS: atom_id res chain seq x y z
N MET A 1 -27.03 -8.52 -17.84
CA MET A 1 -25.69 -8.98 -17.43
C MET A 1 -25.03 -7.83 -16.71
N ASP A 2 -24.42 -8.11 -15.58
CA ASP A 2 -23.47 -7.21 -14.94
C ASP A 2 -22.20 -7.18 -15.79
N ALA A 3 -21.69 -5.99 -16.09
CA ALA A 3 -20.57 -5.83 -17.01
C ALA A 3 -19.23 -6.29 -16.42
N THR A 4 -19.10 -6.23 -15.09
CA THR A 4 -17.83 -6.45 -14.37
C THR A 4 -17.73 -7.86 -13.79
N ARG A 5 -18.87 -8.48 -13.51
CA ARG A 5 -18.95 -9.80 -12.88
C ARG A 5 -18.58 -10.91 -13.85
N ALA A 6 -17.91 -11.95 -13.36
CA ALA A 6 -17.51 -13.07 -14.20
C ALA A 6 -18.72 -13.80 -14.81
N PHE A 7 -18.63 -14.25 -16.06
CA PHE A 7 -19.68 -14.97 -16.77
C PHE A 7 -20.18 -16.19 -15.97
N LYS A 8 -19.27 -16.93 -15.34
CA LYS A 8 -19.59 -18.10 -14.50
C LYS A 8 -20.52 -17.75 -13.33
N GLU A 9 -20.29 -16.64 -12.66
CA GLU A 9 -21.14 -16.17 -11.55
C GLU A 9 -22.50 -15.68 -12.03
N GLN A 10 -22.61 -15.34 -13.32
CA GLN A 10 -23.85 -14.96 -13.98
C GLN A 10 -24.57 -16.17 -14.63
N GLY A 11 -24.12 -17.39 -14.36
CA GLY A 11 -24.75 -18.63 -14.81
C GLY A 11 -24.29 -19.13 -16.20
N PHE A 12 -23.19 -18.60 -16.73
CA PHE A 12 -22.61 -19.13 -17.97
C PHE A 12 -21.82 -20.41 -17.69
N ASP A 13 -22.14 -21.44 -18.46
CA ASP A 13 -21.46 -22.72 -18.58
C ASP A 13 -20.77 -22.87 -19.94
N SER A 14 -20.16 -24.03 -20.20
CA SER A 14 -19.45 -24.28 -21.45
C SER A 14 -20.33 -24.22 -22.70
N LEU A 15 -21.65 -24.45 -22.59
CA LEU A 15 -22.57 -24.43 -23.73
C LEU A 15 -22.98 -22.97 -24.05
N THR A 16 -23.41 -22.24 -23.03
CA THR A 16 -23.81 -20.82 -23.13
C THR A 16 -22.62 -19.91 -23.48
N ALA A 17 -21.40 -20.26 -23.08
CA ALA A 17 -20.17 -19.60 -23.54
C ALA A 17 -19.96 -19.74 -25.07
N VAL A 18 -20.25 -20.92 -25.63
CA VAL A 18 -20.15 -21.17 -27.08
C VAL A 18 -21.23 -20.41 -27.85
N GLU A 19 -22.45 -20.35 -27.30
CA GLU A 19 -23.55 -19.57 -27.89
C GLU A 19 -23.24 -18.07 -27.91
N LEU A 20 -22.75 -17.51 -26.79
CA LEU A 20 -22.32 -16.11 -26.71
C LEU A 20 -21.23 -15.81 -27.73
N ARG A 21 -20.19 -16.64 -27.82
CA ARG A 21 -19.14 -16.51 -28.85
C ARG A 21 -19.73 -16.50 -30.25
N ASN A 22 -20.67 -17.40 -30.57
CA ASN A 22 -21.29 -17.47 -31.89
C ASN A 22 -22.07 -16.19 -32.21
N GLN A 23 -22.82 -15.65 -31.25
CA GLN A 23 -23.54 -14.40 -31.39
C GLN A 23 -22.58 -13.22 -31.61
N VAL A 24 -21.49 -13.15 -30.84
CA VAL A 24 -20.48 -12.09 -30.99
C VAL A 24 -19.76 -12.20 -32.34
N ASN A 25 -19.38 -13.40 -32.79
CA ASN A 25 -18.82 -13.63 -34.14
C ASN A 25 -19.80 -13.12 -35.21
N GLY A 26 -21.10 -13.44 -35.09
CA GLY A 26 -22.13 -13.02 -36.02
C GLY A 26 -22.33 -11.50 -36.04
N ALA A 27 -22.25 -10.84 -34.89
CA ALA A 27 -22.46 -9.40 -34.76
C ALA A 27 -21.23 -8.57 -35.17
N THR A 28 -20.01 -9.07 -34.94
CA THR A 28 -18.76 -8.33 -35.16
C THR A 28 -18.02 -8.70 -36.44
N GLY A 29 -18.33 -9.86 -37.05
CA GLY A 29 -17.58 -10.41 -38.18
C GLY A 29 -16.19 -10.95 -37.81
N LEU A 30 -15.79 -10.92 -36.53
CA LEU A 30 -14.53 -11.47 -36.06
C LEU A 30 -14.56 -13.00 -36.02
N ARG A 31 -13.38 -13.62 -36.15
CA ARG A 31 -13.18 -15.06 -35.93
C ARG A 31 -12.58 -15.28 -34.55
N LEU A 32 -13.44 -15.43 -33.55
CA LEU A 32 -13.04 -15.63 -32.15
C LEU A 32 -12.78 -17.12 -31.85
N ALA A 33 -11.79 -17.38 -30.99
CA ALA A 33 -11.46 -18.72 -30.52
C ALA A 33 -12.61 -19.31 -29.68
N SER A 34 -12.69 -20.64 -29.58
CA SER A 34 -13.66 -21.33 -28.72
C SER A 34 -13.50 -21.02 -27.24
N THR A 35 -12.30 -20.58 -26.85
CA THR A 35 -11.96 -20.23 -25.47
C THR A 35 -12.21 -18.77 -25.13
N VAL A 36 -12.63 -17.91 -26.07
CA VAL A 36 -12.65 -16.44 -25.89
C VAL A 36 -13.44 -15.95 -24.68
N VAL A 37 -14.52 -16.65 -24.30
CA VAL A 37 -15.35 -16.30 -23.13
C VAL A 37 -14.68 -16.72 -21.81
N PHE A 38 -13.80 -17.72 -21.87
CA PHE A 38 -12.96 -18.14 -20.74
C PHE A 38 -11.69 -17.27 -20.63
N ASP A 39 -11.09 -16.93 -21.77
CA ASP A 39 -9.90 -16.05 -21.86
C ASP A 39 -10.23 -14.61 -21.44
N HIS A 40 -11.49 -14.19 -21.62
CA HIS A 40 -12.01 -12.89 -21.20
C HIS A 40 -13.26 -13.06 -20.34
N PRO A 41 -13.08 -13.29 -19.02
CA PRO A 41 -14.09 -13.92 -18.18
C PRO A 41 -15.25 -13.01 -17.77
N SER A 42 -15.29 -11.74 -18.19
CA SER A 42 -16.41 -10.82 -17.94
C SER A 42 -16.82 -10.08 -19.22
N PRO A 43 -18.07 -9.56 -19.31
CA PRO A 43 -18.52 -8.79 -20.46
C PRO A 43 -17.59 -7.60 -20.80
N ASP A 44 -17.08 -6.87 -19.81
CA ASP A 44 -16.15 -5.76 -20.03
C ASP A 44 -14.78 -6.21 -20.55
N ALA A 45 -14.25 -7.33 -20.05
CA ALA A 45 -12.99 -7.89 -20.54
C ALA A 45 -13.14 -8.36 -22.00
N LEU A 46 -14.25 -9.03 -22.32
CA LEU A 46 -14.56 -9.48 -23.67
C LEU A 46 -14.76 -8.27 -24.59
N ALA A 47 -15.49 -7.24 -24.16
CA ALA A 47 -15.70 -6.02 -24.93
C ALA A 47 -14.39 -5.29 -25.23
N ARG A 48 -13.49 -5.16 -24.25
CA ARG A 48 -12.14 -4.56 -24.46
C ARG A 48 -11.32 -5.36 -25.47
N HIS A 49 -11.30 -6.69 -25.36
CA HIS A 49 -10.61 -7.54 -26.33
C HIS A 49 -11.16 -7.35 -27.75
N LEU A 50 -12.49 -7.34 -27.90
CA LEU A 50 -13.14 -7.14 -29.18
C LEU A 50 -12.85 -5.74 -29.74
N LEU A 51 -12.84 -4.72 -28.88
CA LEU A 51 -12.54 -3.34 -29.27
C LEU A 51 -11.10 -3.24 -29.81
N GLY A 52 -10.10 -3.80 -29.12
CA GLY A 52 -8.72 -3.82 -29.62
C GLY A 52 -8.58 -4.56 -30.95
N ARG A 53 -9.29 -5.69 -31.12
CA ARG A 53 -9.31 -6.46 -32.37
C ARG A 53 -10.01 -5.74 -33.53
N ILE A 54 -11.03 -4.93 -33.25
CA ILE A 54 -11.77 -4.14 -34.25
C ILE A 54 -11.00 -2.85 -34.60
N ALA A 55 -10.36 -2.22 -33.61
CA ALA A 55 -9.55 -1.01 -33.78
C ALA A 55 -8.24 -1.25 -34.54
N GLY A 56 -7.89 -2.52 -34.82
CA GLY A 56 -6.66 -2.86 -35.53
C GLY A 56 -5.41 -2.71 -34.68
N GLU A 57 -5.55 -2.70 -33.35
CA GLU A 57 -4.42 -2.82 -32.45
C GLU A 57 -3.83 -4.21 -32.65
N THR A 58 -2.78 -4.23 -33.47
CA THR A 58 -1.92 -5.39 -33.61
C THR A 58 -1.42 -5.68 -32.21
N SER A 59 -1.74 -6.88 -31.70
CA SER A 59 -1.26 -7.45 -30.44
C SER A 59 0.00 -6.72 -30.01
N ALA A 60 -0.05 -6.01 -28.88
CA ALA A 60 1.14 -5.46 -28.26
C ALA A 60 2.22 -6.53 -28.41
N ALA A 61 3.24 -6.19 -29.21
CA ALA A 61 4.37 -7.07 -29.42
C ALA A 61 4.81 -7.50 -28.02
N VAL A 62 5.06 -8.81 -27.86
CA VAL A 62 5.69 -9.41 -26.68
C VAL A 62 6.60 -8.34 -26.08
N ALA A 63 6.21 -7.79 -24.93
CA ALA A 63 6.90 -6.67 -24.32
C ALA A 63 8.39 -7.01 -24.37
N GLU A 64 9.16 -6.19 -25.08
CA GLU A 64 10.61 -6.33 -25.11
C GLU A 64 11.05 -6.45 -23.66
N ALA A 65 11.71 -7.56 -23.32
CA ALA A 65 12.15 -7.82 -21.96
C ALA A 65 12.86 -6.55 -21.46
N PRO A 66 12.44 -5.97 -20.33
CA PRO A 66 13.09 -4.77 -19.84
C PRO A 66 14.58 -5.06 -19.74
N SER A 67 15.39 -4.18 -20.31
CA SER A 67 16.83 -4.23 -20.15
C SER A 67 17.11 -4.33 -18.65
N ALA A 68 17.75 -5.41 -18.19
CA ALA A 68 18.09 -5.59 -16.78
C ALA A 68 18.69 -4.29 -16.23
N THR A 69 17.93 -3.57 -15.39
CA THR A 69 18.47 -2.47 -14.61
C THR A 69 19.44 -3.08 -13.59
N GLY A 70 20.39 -2.27 -13.10
CA GLY A 70 21.49 -2.76 -12.28
C GLY A 70 20.99 -3.62 -11.12
N THR A 71 21.74 -4.68 -10.79
CA THR A 71 21.44 -5.60 -9.67
C THR A 71 21.31 -4.92 -8.30
N ASP A 72 21.65 -3.63 -8.23
CA ASP A 72 21.76 -2.83 -7.02
C ASP A 72 20.63 -1.78 -6.92
N GLU A 73 19.59 -1.86 -7.77
CA GLU A 73 18.46 -0.92 -7.71
C GLU A 73 17.71 -1.01 -6.36
N PRO A 74 17.56 0.12 -5.62
CA PRO A 74 16.82 0.14 -4.37
C PRO A 74 15.34 -0.16 -4.57
N VAL A 75 14.75 -0.91 -3.63
CA VAL A 75 13.33 -1.27 -3.66
C VAL A 75 12.57 -0.39 -2.65
N ALA A 76 11.61 0.39 -3.11
CA ALA A 76 10.73 1.20 -2.29
C ALA A 76 9.63 0.35 -1.67
N ILE A 77 9.35 0.56 -0.38
CA ILE A 77 8.12 0.12 0.28
C ILE A 77 7.10 1.24 0.09
N VAL A 78 6.09 1.02 -0.75
CA VAL A 78 5.09 2.04 -1.12
C VAL A 78 3.75 1.89 -0.40
N GLY A 79 3.52 0.70 0.19
CA GLY A 79 2.33 0.43 0.99
C GLY A 79 2.60 -0.70 1.98
N MET A 80 1.85 -0.70 3.08
CA MET A 80 1.89 -1.78 4.07
C MET A 80 0.56 -1.94 4.77
N ALA A 81 0.24 -3.16 5.16
CA ALA A 81 -0.93 -3.49 5.97
C ALA A 81 -0.62 -4.70 6.87
N CYS A 82 -1.28 -4.77 8.02
CA CYS A 82 -1.10 -5.89 8.93
C CYS A 82 -2.30 -6.14 9.85
N ARG A 83 -2.35 -7.36 10.38
CA ARG A 83 -3.22 -7.79 11.48
C ARG A 83 -2.36 -8.55 12.50
N TYR A 84 -2.39 -8.14 13.77
CA TYR A 84 -1.64 -8.78 14.86
C TYR A 84 -2.48 -8.83 16.15
N PRO A 85 -2.07 -9.61 17.18
CA PRO A 85 -2.76 -9.67 18.45
C PRO A 85 -2.92 -8.31 19.13
N GLY A 86 -3.83 -8.22 20.09
CA GLY A 86 -4.13 -6.96 20.79
C GLY A 86 -5.02 -6.00 19.99
N GLY A 87 -5.74 -6.51 18.98
CA GLY A 87 -6.63 -5.70 18.14
C GLY A 87 -5.89 -4.84 17.12
N VAL A 88 -4.66 -5.22 16.73
CA VAL A 88 -3.91 -4.50 15.71
C VAL A 88 -4.54 -4.76 14.35
N GLY A 89 -5.16 -3.71 13.80
CA GLY A 89 -5.79 -3.69 12.48
C GLY A 89 -4.99 -2.97 11.40
N SER A 90 -3.89 -2.30 11.74
CA SER A 90 -3.13 -1.47 10.81
C SER A 90 -1.69 -1.26 11.29
N PRO A 91 -0.77 -0.81 10.41
CA PRO A 91 0.56 -0.38 10.82
C PRO A 91 0.55 0.65 11.96
N GLU A 92 -0.40 1.59 11.91
CA GLU A 92 -0.57 2.62 12.95
C GLU A 92 -1.03 2.00 14.28
N ASP A 93 -1.87 0.97 14.26
CA ASP A 93 -2.26 0.24 15.47
C ASP A 93 -1.08 -0.53 16.06
N LEU A 94 -0.26 -1.16 15.19
CA LEU A 94 0.97 -1.85 15.62
C LEU A 94 1.92 -0.85 16.27
N TRP A 95 2.09 0.34 15.68
CA TRP A 95 2.88 1.41 16.26
C TRP A 95 2.34 1.84 17.63
N ARG A 96 1.02 2.06 17.78
CA ARG A 96 0.42 2.39 19.09
C ARG A 96 0.67 1.29 20.13
N LEU A 97 0.60 0.02 19.74
CA LEU A 97 0.85 -1.11 20.61
C LEU A 97 2.31 -1.13 21.11
N VAL A 98 3.30 -1.01 20.22
CA VAL A 98 4.72 -1.06 20.60
C VAL A 98 5.19 0.20 21.32
N SER A 99 4.73 1.38 20.90
CA SER A 99 5.11 2.67 21.52
C SER A 99 4.52 2.85 22.92
N SER A 100 3.33 2.29 23.19
CA SER A 100 2.75 2.24 24.55
C SER A 100 3.36 1.14 25.42
N GLY A 101 4.16 0.23 24.85
CA GLY A 101 4.74 -0.90 25.57
C GLY A 101 3.70 -1.94 26.00
N THR A 102 2.68 -2.16 25.17
CA THR A 102 1.61 -3.14 25.44
C THR A 102 2.10 -4.57 25.19
N ASP A 103 1.76 -5.47 26.14
CA ASP A 103 1.85 -6.93 26.01
C ASP A 103 0.48 -7.45 25.54
N ALA A 104 0.45 -8.07 24.37
CA ALA A 104 -0.76 -8.50 23.67
C ALA A 104 -1.04 -10.00 23.80
N ILE A 105 -0.30 -10.70 24.68
CA ILE A 105 -0.56 -12.09 25.00
C ILE A 105 -1.90 -12.21 25.74
N SER A 106 -2.72 -13.17 25.31
CA SER A 106 -4.04 -13.44 25.88
C SER A 106 -4.25 -14.93 26.09
N GLY A 107 -5.36 -15.30 26.75
CA GLY A 107 -5.80 -16.70 26.78
C GLY A 107 -6.12 -17.26 25.40
N PHE A 108 -6.14 -18.59 25.28
CA PHE A 108 -6.53 -19.29 24.06
C PHE A 108 -7.95 -18.91 23.57
N PRO A 109 -8.18 -18.88 22.24
CA PRO A 109 -9.46 -18.48 21.67
C PRO A 109 -10.57 -19.49 22.01
N THR A 110 -11.75 -18.97 22.37
CA THR A 110 -12.92 -19.78 22.77
C THR A 110 -13.88 -20.06 21.62
N ASN A 111 -13.71 -19.38 20.48
CA ASN A 111 -14.57 -19.49 19.28
C ASN A 111 -14.05 -20.50 18.25
N ARG A 112 -12.96 -21.22 18.52
CA ARG A 112 -12.35 -22.16 17.55
C ARG A 112 -12.67 -23.63 17.79
N GLY A 113 -13.48 -23.94 18.81
CA GLY A 113 -13.87 -25.33 19.12
C GLY A 113 -12.74 -26.17 19.73
N TRP A 114 -11.75 -25.54 20.35
CA TRP A 114 -10.71 -26.23 21.11
C TRP A 114 -11.26 -26.71 22.45
N ASP A 115 -10.96 -27.95 22.84
CA ASP A 115 -11.30 -28.47 24.17
C ASP A 115 -10.25 -27.99 25.20
N LEU A 116 -10.41 -26.74 25.65
CA LEU A 116 -9.44 -26.05 26.51
C LEU A 116 -9.25 -26.72 27.88
N GLU A 117 -10.23 -27.48 28.35
CA GLU A 117 -10.12 -28.24 29.59
C GLU A 117 -9.19 -29.44 29.41
N LYS A 118 -9.37 -30.22 28.35
CA LYS A 118 -8.50 -31.37 28.05
C LYS A 118 -7.15 -30.99 27.48
N LEU A 119 -7.04 -29.82 26.86
CA LEU A 119 -5.81 -29.35 26.25
C LEU A 119 -4.73 -29.04 27.28
N TYR A 120 -5.07 -28.68 28.51
CA TYR A 120 -4.08 -28.29 29.50
C TYR A 120 -3.65 -29.41 30.44
N ASP A 121 -2.34 -29.56 30.61
CA ASP A 121 -1.74 -30.36 31.67
C ASP A 121 -0.42 -29.68 32.12
N PRO A 122 -0.24 -29.36 33.41
CA PRO A 122 1.00 -28.74 33.88
C PRO A 122 2.23 -29.67 33.75
N ASP A 123 2.05 -30.98 33.54
CA ASP A 123 3.14 -31.91 33.26
C ASP A 123 3.52 -31.90 31.76
N PRO A 124 4.72 -31.45 31.38
CA PRO A 124 5.21 -31.55 29.99
C PRO A 124 5.33 -33.00 29.48
N GLY A 125 5.32 -33.98 30.40
CA GLY A 125 5.29 -35.41 30.15
C GLY A 125 3.94 -35.96 29.67
N SER A 126 2.86 -35.17 29.73
CA SER A 126 1.52 -35.56 29.31
C SER A 126 1.30 -35.46 27.78
N THR A 127 0.62 -36.45 27.18
CA THR A 127 0.46 -36.57 25.70
C THR A 127 -0.75 -35.81 25.22
N GLY A 128 -0.60 -35.06 24.13
CA GLY A 128 -1.73 -34.37 23.50
C GLY A 128 -2.16 -33.10 24.24
N THR A 129 -1.37 -32.67 25.21
CA THR A 129 -1.66 -31.52 26.08
C THR A 129 -0.57 -30.45 25.96
N SER A 130 -0.88 -29.27 26.46
CA SER A 130 0.01 -28.14 26.60
C SER A 130 0.09 -27.70 28.06
N TYR A 131 1.28 -27.33 28.52
CA TYR A 131 1.46 -26.75 29.86
C TYR A 131 1.26 -25.23 29.89
N VAL A 132 1.00 -24.59 28.74
CA VAL A 132 0.63 -23.17 28.65
C VAL A 132 -0.84 -23.03 28.25
N ARG A 133 -1.42 -21.88 28.56
CA ARG A 133 -2.82 -21.52 28.22
C ARG A 133 -2.94 -20.18 27.50
N GLU A 134 -1.81 -19.57 27.18
CA GLU A 134 -1.72 -18.20 26.68
C GLU A 134 -0.88 -18.14 25.40
N GLY A 135 -1.19 -17.16 24.56
CA GLY A 135 -0.54 -16.88 23.28
C GLY A 135 -1.07 -15.61 22.64
N GLY A 136 -0.49 -15.22 21.51
CA GLY A 136 -0.99 -14.08 20.73
C GLY A 136 -2.00 -14.54 19.68
N PHE A 137 -3.24 -14.06 19.73
CA PHE A 137 -4.29 -14.52 18.81
C PHE A 137 -5.00 -13.40 18.07
N LEU A 138 -5.36 -13.70 16.83
CA LEU A 138 -6.36 -12.97 16.06
C LEU A 138 -7.74 -13.54 16.46
N HIS A 139 -8.38 -12.93 17.46
CA HIS A 139 -9.66 -13.43 18.00
C HIS A 139 -10.79 -13.42 16.95
N ASP A 140 -10.74 -12.49 16.01
CA ASP A 140 -11.72 -12.32 14.93
C ASP A 140 -11.31 -13.02 13.62
N ALA A 141 -10.38 -13.99 13.65
CA ALA A 141 -9.90 -14.69 12.45
C ALA A 141 -10.98 -15.49 11.70
N ASP A 142 -12.14 -15.74 12.32
CA ASP A 142 -13.29 -16.39 11.69
C ASP A 142 -14.14 -15.42 10.84
N LEU A 143 -14.02 -14.10 11.06
CA LEU A 143 -14.75 -13.08 10.31
C LEU A 143 -14.13 -12.85 8.92
N PHE A 144 -14.98 -12.60 7.92
CA PHE A 144 -14.55 -12.32 6.54
C PHE A 144 -15.69 -11.72 5.70
N ASP A 145 -15.41 -10.65 4.94
CA ASP A 145 -16.37 -10.08 3.98
C ASP A 145 -16.40 -10.88 2.66
N ARG A 146 -17.09 -12.02 2.68
CA ARG A 146 -17.21 -12.90 1.52
C ARG A 146 -17.86 -12.24 0.30
N GLU A 147 -18.81 -11.32 0.51
CA GLU A 147 -19.56 -10.69 -0.59
C GLU A 147 -18.68 -9.69 -1.32
N PHE A 148 -17.84 -8.98 -0.56
CA PHE A 148 -16.84 -8.11 -1.12
C PHE A 148 -15.89 -8.84 -2.08
N PHE A 149 -15.46 -10.06 -1.76
CA PHE A 149 -14.57 -10.84 -2.63
C PHE A 149 -15.29 -11.77 -3.62
N GLY A 150 -16.63 -11.72 -3.71
CA GLY A 150 -17.39 -12.58 -4.62
C GLY A 150 -17.37 -14.07 -4.24
N ILE A 151 -17.06 -14.38 -2.98
CA ILE A 151 -16.92 -15.74 -2.48
C ILE A 151 -18.26 -16.23 -1.92
N SER A 152 -18.68 -17.42 -2.33
CA SER A 152 -19.93 -18.01 -1.84
C SER A 152 -19.84 -18.37 -0.35
N PRO A 153 -20.95 -18.41 0.42
CA PRO A 153 -20.92 -18.83 1.82
C PRO A 153 -20.24 -20.18 2.06
N ARG A 154 -20.48 -21.17 1.18
CA ARG A 154 -19.91 -22.52 1.32
C ARG A 154 -18.41 -22.53 1.08
N GLU A 155 -17.96 -21.80 0.06
CA GLU A 155 -16.53 -21.66 -0.22
C GLU A 155 -15.82 -20.93 0.92
N ALA A 156 -16.38 -19.82 1.43
CA ALA A 156 -15.80 -19.06 2.53
C ALA A 156 -15.60 -19.93 3.79
N THR A 157 -16.60 -20.73 4.15
CA THR A 157 -16.50 -21.67 5.30
C THR A 157 -15.40 -22.71 5.11
N ALA A 158 -15.23 -23.24 3.89
CA ALA A 158 -14.21 -24.23 3.56
C ALA A 158 -12.80 -23.63 3.36
N THR A 159 -12.68 -22.31 3.32
CA THR A 159 -11.43 -21.59 3.07
C THR A 159 -10.70 -21.29 4.36
N ASP A 160 -9.42 -21.65 4.41
CA ASP A 160 -8.51 -21.35 5.51
C ASP A 160 -8.57 -19.84 5.85
N PRO A 161 -8.75 -19.47 7.14
CA PRO A 161 -8.62 -18.08 7.61
C PRO A 161 -7.40 -17.33 7.05
N GLN A 162 -6.27 -18.01 6.84
CA GLN A 162 -5.06 -17.41 6.28
C GLN A 162 -5.31 -16.79 4.90
N GLN A 163 -6.03 -17.51 4.01
CA GLN A 163 -6.36 -17.01 2.68
C GLN A 163 -7.37 -15.85 2.74
N ARG A 164 -8.33 -15.92 3.67
CA ARG A 164 -9.36 -14.89 3.86
C ARG A 164 -8.76 -13.58 4.36
N LEU A 165 -7.96 -13.63 5.42
CA LEU A 165 -7.31 -12.46 5.99
C LEU A 165 -6.30 -11.83 5.04
N LEU A 166 -5.61 -12.64 4.22
CA LEU A 166 -4.72 -12.10 3.19
C LEU A 166 -5.47 -11.31 2.12
N LEU A 167 -6.67 -11.74 1.71
CA LEU A 167 -7.49 -10.97 0.76
C LEU A 167 -7.81 -9.58 1.31
N GLU A 168 -8.25 -9.49 2.56
CA GLU A 168 -8.54 -8.21 3.23
C GLU A 168 -7.26 -7.38 3.43
N THR A 169 -6.18 -7.98 3.92
CA THR A 169 -4.91 -7.28 4.18
C THR A 169 -4.28 -6.78 2.88
N ALA A 170 -4.46 -7.51 1.77
CA ALA A 170 -4.01 -7.08 0.44
C ALA A 170 -4.79 -5.86 -0.06
N TRP A 171 -6.11 -5.81 0.20
CA TRP A 171 -6.94 -4.65 -0.12
C TRP A 171 -6.43 -3.42 0.63
N ASP A 172 -6.22 -3.57 1.94
CA ASP A 172 -5.70 -2.50 2.80
C ASP A 172 -4.31 -2.03 2.33
N ALA A 173 -3.43 -2.94 1.92
CA ALA A 173 -2.10 -2.59 1.43
C ALA A 173 -2.16 -1.73 0.16
N PHE A 174 -3.06 -2.05 -0.78
CA PHE A 174 -3.30 -1.22 -1.98
C PHE A 174 -3.90 0.14 -1.62
N GLU A 175 -4.91 0.20 -0.76
CA GLU A 175 -5.51 1.47 -0.34
C GLU A 175 -4.53 2.37 0.41
N ASN A 176 -3.65 1.78 1.24
CA ASN A 176 -2.61 2.50 1.96
C ASN A 176 -1.51 3.03 1.03
N ALA A 177 -1.28 2.38 -0.12
CA ALA A 177 -0.41 2.89 -1.19
C ALA A 177 -1.11 3.90 -2.12
N ALA A 178 -2.40 4.17 -1.92
CA ALA A 178 -3.25 4.93 -2.84
C ALA A 178 -3.28 4.36 -4.28
N ILE A 179 -3.14 3.04 -4.41
CA ILE A 179 -3.22 2.31 -5.68
C ILE A 179 -4.60 1.69 -5.78
N ASP A 180 -5.37 2.04 -6.82
CA ASP A 180 -6.65 1.37 -7.09
C ASP A 180 -6.37 -0.08 -7.57
N PRO A 181 -6.84 -1.12 -6.85
CA PRO A 181 -6.65 -2.51 -7.28
C PRO A 181 -7.21 -2.80 -8.67
N ALA A 182 -8.20 -2.01 -9.14
CA ALA A 182 -8.71 -2.13 -10.50
C ALA A 182 -7.71 -1.70 -11.58
N ALA A 183 -6.81 -0.76 -11.26
CA ALA A 183 -5.81 -0.22 -12.18
C ALA A 183 -4.64 -1.19 -12.43
N VAL A 184 -4.38 -2.11 -11.50
CA VAL A 184 -3.31 -3.11 -11.60
C VAL A 184 -3.79 -4.45 -12.15
N ARG A 185 -5.06 -4.59 -12.54
CA ARG A 185 -5.56 -5.82 -13.20
C ARG A 185 -4.90 -6.00 -14.56
N GLY A 186 -4.37 -7.18 -14.82
CA GLY A 186 -3.59 -7.53 -16.00
C GLY A 186 -2.14 -7.04 -15.96
N SER A 187 -1.70 -6.43 -14.85
CA SER A 187 -0.30 -6.01 -14.69
C SER A 187 0.58 -7.18 -14.29
N ASN A 188 1.88 -7.04 -14.56
CA ASN A 188 2.91 -7.99 -14.13
C ASN A 188 3.26 -7.81 -12.63
N THR A 189 2.23 -7.72 -11.77
CA THR A 189 2.40 -7.61 -10.33
C THR A 189 2.65 -9.00 -9.73
N GLY A 190 3.76 -9.18 -9.02
CA GLY A 190 4.11 -10.43 -8.34
C GLY A 190 3.51 -10.55 -6.94
N VAL A 191 3.31 -11.78 -6.47
CA VAL A 191 2.78 -12.12 -5.14
C VAL A 191 3.68 -13.16 -4.48
N PHE A 192 4.33 -12.79 -3.37
CA PHE A 192 5.25 -13.65 -2.62
C PHE A 192 4.81 -13.72 -1.16
N VAL A 193 4.28 -14.86 -0.73
CA VAL A 193 3.71 -15.01 0.62
C VAL A 193 4.42 -16.09 1.39
N GLY A 194 4.97 -15.74 2.54
CA GLY A 194 5.40 -16.68 3.56
C GLY A 194 4.20 -17.24 4.31
N ALA A 195 3.95 -18.54 4.22
CA ALA A 195 2.86 -19.18 4.95
C ALA A 195 3.32 -20.54 5.47
N MET A 196 2.69 -20.99 6.53
CA MET A 196 2.92 -22.31 7.09
C MET A 196 1.67 -22.76 7.84
N TYR A 197 1.64 -24.05 8.16
CA TYR A 197 0.47 -24.78 8.65
C TYR A 197 -0.66 -24.88 7.62
N ASP A 198 -0.98 -26.13 7.28
CA ASP A 198 -2.18 -26.49 6.50
C ASP A 198 -3.15 -27.25 7.41
N ASP A 199 -3.46 -26.67 8.58
CA ASP A 199 -4.12 -27.40 9.66
C ASP A 199 -5.64 -27.21 9.70
N TYR A 200 -6.23 -26.23 9.00
CA TYR A 200 -7.68 -25.96 9.02
C TYR A 200 -8.51 -27.16 8.52
N ALA A 201 -8.29 -27.63 7.29
CA ALA A 201 -8.98 -28.82 6.78
C ALA A 201 -8.61 -30.10 7.54
N SER A 202 -7.40 -30.19 8.11
CA SER A 202 -6.94 -31.37 8.86
C SER A 202 -7.78 -31.67 10.12
N ARG A 203 -8.52 -30.66 10.60
CA ARG A 203 -9.44 -30.79 11.75
C ARG A 203 -10.70 -31.58 11.44
N LEU A 204 -11.02 -31.80 10.17
CA LEU A 204 -12.22 -32.53 9.77
C LEU A 204 -11.99 -34.04 9.89
N PRO A 205 -12.78 -34.78 10.70
CA PRO A 205 -12.64 -36.23 10.81
C PRO A 205 -13.05 -36.96 9.52
N SER A 206 -13.91 -36.35 8.72
CA SER A 206 -14.32 -36.79 7.38
C SER A 206 -14.79 -35.58 6.58
N VAL A 207 -14.59 -35.59 5.26
CA VAL A 207 -15.03 -34.51 4.36
C VAL A 207 -16.57 -34.48 4.26
N PRO A 208 -17.24 -33.39 4.67
CA PRO A 208 -18.68 -33.25 4.45
C PRO A 208 -18.99 -33.01 2.97
N ALA A 209 -20.02 -33.67 2.44
CA ALA A 209 -20.39 -33.59 1.02
C ALA A 209 -20.68 -32.16 0.53
N GLU A 210 -21.17 -31.29 1.40
CA GLU A 210 -21.47 -29.88 1.10
C GLU A 210 -20.23 -29.01 0.83
N PHE A 211 -19.05 -29.45 1.26
CA PHE A 211 -17.76 -28.76 1.05
C PHE A 211 -16.85 -29.48 0.05
N GLU A 212 -17.34 -30.57 -0.57
CA GLU A 212 -16.61 -31.31 -1.59
C GLU A 212 -16.25 -30.37 -2.77
N GLY A 213 -15.00 -30.43 -3.21
CA GLY A 213 -14.46 -29.53 -4.23
C GLY A 213 -13.99 -28.16 -3.73
N PHE A 214 -14.46 -27.66 -2.58
CA PHE A 214 -13.98 -26.40 -2.00
C PHE A 214 -12.77 -26.59 -1.10
N LEU A 215 -12.66 -27.71 -0.39
CA LEU A 215 -11.56 -27.94 0.55
C LEU A 215 -10.17 -27.94 -0.11
N LEU A 216 -10.06 -28.45 -1.34
CA LEU A 216 -8.79 -28.44 -2.07
C LEU A 216 -8.27 -27.01 -2.27
N VAL A 217 -9.08 -26.16 -2.90
CA VAL A 217 -8.70 -24.76 -3.16
C VAL A 217 -8.69 -23.90 -1.91
N GLY A 218 -9.48 -24.25 -0.90
CA GLY A 218 -9.58 -23.52 0.36
C GLY A 218 -8.38 -23.72 1.30
N ASN A 219 -7.58 -24.78 1.11
CA ASN A 219 -6.56 -25.18 2.10
C ASN A 219 -5.20 -25.51 1.48
N THR A 220 -5.06 -25.52 0.15
CA THR A 220 -3.75 -25.79 -0.47
C THR A 220 -2.84 -24.57 -0.34
N SER A 221 -1.64 -24.74 0.22
CA SER A 221 -0.62 -23.69 0.35
C SER A 221 -0.39 -22.86 -0.92
N SER A 222 -0.24 -23.48 -2.10
CA SER A 222 -0.04 -22.73 -3.36
C SER A 222 -1.20 -21.81 -3.76
N VAL A 223 -2.42 -22.06 -3.25
CA VAL A 223 -3.59 -21.22 -3.50
C VAL A 223 -3.56 -19.97 -2.62
N ILE A 224 -2.71 -19.89 -1.59
CA ILE A 224 -2.56 -18.69 -0.76
C ILE A 224 -2.11 -17.50 -1.62
N SER A 225 -0.97 -17.61 -2.32
CA SER A 225 -0.53 -16.59 -3.27
C SER A 225 -1.41 -16.54 -4.52
N GLY A 226 -1.83 -17.71 -5.04
CA GLY A 226 -2.64 -17.80 -6.25
C GLY A 226 -4.01 -17.13 -6.14
N ARG A 227 -4.66 -17.17 -4.97
CA ARG A 227 -5.96 -16.55 -4.74
C ARG A 227 -5.86 -15.02 -4.72
N LEU A 228 -4.77 -14.46 -4.19
CA LEU A 228 -4.49 -13.03 -4.27
C LEU A 228 -4.33 -12.61 -5.73
N ALA A 229 -3.47 -13.30 -6.49
CA ALA A 229 -3.29 -13.03 -7.91
C ALA A 229 -4.62 -13.13 -8.67
N TYR A 230 -5.43 -14.17 -8.40
CA TYR A 230 -6.74 -14.35 -9.02
C TYR A 230 -7.73 -13.22 -8.68
N ALA A 231 -7.89 -12.90 -7.40
CA ALA A 231 -8.87 -11.92 -6.94
C ALA A 231 -8.57 -10.51 -7.49
N TYR A 232 -7.28 -10.15 -7.51
CA TYR A 232 -6.81 -8.85 -7.97
C TYR A 232 -6.42 -8.85 -9.47
N GLY A 233 -6.55 -9.98 -10.17
CA GLY A 233 -6.23 -10.10 -11.59
C GLY A 233 -4.77 -9.81 -11.91
N LEU A 234 -3.83 -10.25 -11.08
CA LEU A 234 -2.39 -10.01 -11.24
C LEU A 234 -1.76 -11.13 -12.07
N GLU A 235 -0.82 -10.78 -12.94
CA GLU A 235 -0.21 -11.72 -13.91
C GLU A 235 1.27 -12.01 -13.66
N GLY A 236 1.87 -11.42 -12.62
CA GLY A 236 3.24 -11.73 -12.21
C GLY A 236 3.37 -13.06 -11.44
N PRO A 237 4.59 -13.43 -11.04
CA PRO A 237 4.84 -14.67 -10.30
C PRO A 237 4.04 -14.71 -8.99
N ALA A 238 3.31 -15.81 -8.75
CA ALA A 238 2.54 -16.01 -7.51
C ALA A 238 3.10 -17.21 -6.74
N VAL A 239 3.90 -16.95 -5.70
CA VAL A 239 4.67 -17.96 -4.96
C VAL A 239 4.32 -17.94 -3.48
N THR A 240 4.04 -19.13 -2.95
CA THR A 240 3.94 -19.36 -1.50
C THR A 240 5.19 -20.09 -1.03
N VAL A 241 5.81 -19.62 0.06
CA VAL A 241 7.09 -20.12 0.58
C VAL A 241 6.95 -20.55 2.03
N ASP A 242 7.46 -21.74 2.34
CA ASP A 242 7.61 -22.21 3.71
C ASP A 242 9.10 -22.43 4.04
N THR A 243 9.64 -21.52 4.83
CA THR A 243 10.94 -21.64 5.52
C THR A 243 10.75 -21.47 7.03
N ALA A 244 9.59 -21.92 7.54
CA ALA A 244 9.14 -21.73 8.92
C ALA A 244 9.15 -20.24 9.34
N CYS A 245 9.90 -19.90 10.39
CA CYS A 245 9.88 -18.57 10.97
C CYS A 245 10.48 -17.47 10.06
N SER A 246 11.31 -17.85 9.08
CA SER A 246 11.90 -16.90 8.11
C SER A 246 11.03 -16.64 6.88
N SER A 247 9.88 -17.33 6.73
CA SER A 247 9.08 -17.35 5.49
C SER A 247 8.78 -15.96 4.92
N SER A 248 8.31 -15.01 5.73
CA SER A 248 8.01 -13.66 5.22
C SER A 248 9.22 -12.86 4.75
N LEU A 249 10.39 -13.01 5.39
CA LEU A 249 11.61 -12.33 4.92
C LEU A 249 12.20 -13.00 3.68
N VAL A 250 12.07 -14.32 3.55
CA VAL A 250 12.44 -15.03 2.31
C VAL A 250 11.52 -14.60 1.17
N ALA A 251 10.21 -14.49 1.42
CA ALA A 251 9.25 -13.97 0.45
C ALA A 251 9.58 -12.52 0.03
N LEU A 252 9.93 -11.65 1.00
CA LEU A 252 10.41 -10.29 0.73
C LEU A 252 11.70 -10.28 -0.11
N HIS A 253 12.66 -11.15 0.19
CA HIS A 253 13.90 -11.28 -0.58
C HIS A 253 13.61 -11.68 -2.02
N LEU A 254 12.79 -12.72 -2.26
CA LEU A 254 12.42 -13.18 -3.60
C LEU A 254 11.65 -12.11 -4.37
N GLY A 255 10.71 -11.44 -3.72
CA GLY A 255 9.96 -10.33 -4.32
C GLY A 255 10.86 -9.18 -4.76
N ALA A 256 11.84 -8.80 -3.94
CA ALA A 256 12.82 -7.79 -4.29
C ALA A 256 13.73 -8.22 -5.46
N GLN A 257 14.05 -9.52 -5.58
CA GLN A 257 14.77 -10.03 -6.76
C GLN A 257 13.91 -9.96 -8.02
N ALA A 258 12.62 -10.30 -7.95
CA ALA A 258 11.70 -10.21 -9.09
C ALA A 258 11.55 -8.78 -9.62
N LEU A 259 11.56 -7.77 -8.74
CA LEU A 259 11.59 -6.36 -9.14
C LEU A 259 12.89 -5.99 -9.85
N ARG A 260 14.04 -6.42 -9.32
CA ARG A 260 15.37 -6.14 -9.89
C ARG A 260 15.62 -6.86 -11.20
N SER A 261 15.08 -8.07 -11.38
CA SER A 261 15.21 -8.82 -12.63
C SER A 261 14.22 -8.36 -13.71
N GLY A 262 13.26 -7.48 -13.36
CA GLY A 262 12.19 -7.06 -14.27
C GLY A 262 11.11 -8.13 -14.48
N GLU A 263 11.12 -9.21 -13.68
CA GLU A 263 10.03 -10.20 -13.66
C GLU A 263 8.74 -9.65 -13.05
N SER A 264 8.81 -8.54 -12.32
CA SER A 264 7.64 -7.81 -11.82
C SER A 264 7.92 -6.30 -11.79
N ASP A 265 6.86 -5.51 -11.91
CA ASP A 265 6.92 -4.03 -11.80
C ASP A 265 6.46 -3.54 -10.42
N LEU A 266 5.52 -4.27 -9.84
CA LEU A 266 5.01 -4.13 -8.48
C LEU A 266 5.03 -5.50 -7.83
N VAL A 267 5.29 -5.58 -6.53
CA VAL A 267 5.27 -6.84 -5.78
C VAL A 267 4.51 -6.69 -4.48
N MET A 268 3.64 -7.64 -4.21
CA MET A 268 3.07 -7.88 -2.89
C MET A 268 3.90 -8.96 -2.17
N ALA A 269 4.57 -8.60 -1.07
CA ALA A 269 5.39 -9.53 -0.30
C ALA A 269 5.05 -9.49 1.19
N GLY A 270 5.03 -10.65 1.84
CA GLY A 270 4.81 -10.70 3.29
C GLY A 270 4.59 -12.10 3.81
N GLY A 271 3.74 -12.25 4.83
CA GLY A 271 3.41 -13.57 5.36
C GLY A 271 2.21 -13.61 6.29
N VAL A 272 1.75 -14.82 6.54
CA VAL A 272 0.54 -15.12 7.30
C VAL A 272 0.76 -16.33 8.22
N THR A 273 0.16 -16.29 9.40
CA THR A 273 -0.05 -17.48 10.23
C THR A 273 -1.34 -17.32 11.02
N VAL A 274 -2.22 -18.32 10.89
CA VAL A 274 -3.38 -18.52 11.76
C VAL A 274 -3.36 -19.99 12.20
N MET A 275 -3.43 -20.23 13.50
CA MET A 275 -3.47 -21.55 14.11
C MET A 275 -4.91 -22.03 14.18
N ALA A 276 -5.37 -22.83 13.21
CA ALA A 276 -6.72 -23.38 13.29
C ALA A 276 -6.84 -24.40 14.43
N GLY A 277 -5.79 -25.17 14.71
CA GLY A 277 -5.71 -26.12 15.80
C GLY A 277 -4.63 -25.77 16.84
N PRO A 278 -4.66 -26.40 18.03
CA PRO A 278 -3.67 -26.16 19.09
C PRO A 278 -2.39 -26.99 18.92
N GLY A 279 -2.16 -27.63 17.76
CA GLY A 279 -1.11 -28.64 17.57
C GLY A 279 0.30 -28.12 17.84
N SER A 280 0.60 -26.89 17.41
CA SER A 280 1.89 -26.23 17.66
C SER A 280 2.21 -26.08 19.16
N PHE A 281 1.21 -25.76 19.99
CA PHE A 281 1.36 -25.69 21.45
C PHE A 281 1.63 -27.06 22.06
N VAL A 282 0.94 -28.11 21.60
CA VAL A 282 1.14 -29.49 22.08
C VAL A 282 2.55 -29.97 21.75
N GLU A 283 2.99 -29.83 20.50
CA GLU A 283 4.31 -30.30 20.05
C GLU A 283 5.45 -29.56 20.78
N PHE A 284 5.35 -28.25 20.95
CA PHE A 284 6.37 -27.49 21.68
C PHE A 284 6.31 -27.66 23.20
N SER A 285 5.15 -28.05 23.74
CA SER A 285 5.06 -28.45 25.14
C SER A 285 5.86 -29.74 25.38
N ARG A 286 5.79 -30.70 24.45
CA ARG A 286 6.63 -31.91 24.52
C ARG A 286 8.12 -31.62 24.50
N GLN A 287 8.53 -30.63 23.71
CA GLN A 287 9.92 -30.22 23.58
C GLN A 287 10.39 -29.27 24.70
N ARG A 288 9.48 -28.85 25.59
CA ARG A 288 9.75 -27.82 26.62
C ARG A 288 10.28 -26.51 26.02
N GLY A 289 9.76 -26.15 24.83
CA GLY A 289 10.19 -24.96 24.09
C GLY A 289 9.36 -23.71 24.36
N LEU A 290 8.25 -23.81 25.10
CA LEU A 290 7.36 -22.69 25.40
C LEU A 290 7.73 -22.05 26.74
N ALA A 291 7.65 -20.73 26.81
CA ALA A 291 7.77 -19.99 28.05
C ALA A 291 6.58 -20.34 28.96
N PRO A 292 6.79 -20.85 30.20
CA PRO A 292 5.69 -21.25 31.08
C PRO A 292 4.73 -20.10 31.44
N ASP A 293 5.21 -18.87 31.43
CA ASP A 293 4.43 -17.64 31.67
C ASP A 293 3.89 -17.00 30.38
N GLY A 294 4.03 -17.67 29.23
CA GLY A 294 3.51 -17.23 27.94
C GLY A 294 4.20 -15.99 27.37
N ARG A 295 5.43 -15.64 27.77
CA ARG A 295 6.10 -14.41 27.32
C ARG A 295 7.42 -14.67 26.62
N CYS A 296 7.61 -14.06 25.45
CA CYS A 296 8.94 -13.98 24.80
C CYS A 296 9.80 -12.94 25.54
N LYS A 297 10.68 -13.41 26.43
CA LYS A 297 11.60 -12.58 27.22
C LYS A 297 12.93 -12.37 26.49
N SER A 298 12.86 -11.80 25.28
CA SER A 298 13.97 -11.71 24.34
C SER A 298 15.19 -10.99 24.96
N PHE A 299 16.33 -11.68 24.98
CA PHE A 299 17.62 -11.22 25.51
C PHE A 299 17.64 -10.94 27.02
N SER A 300 16.62 -11.38 27.76
CA SER A 300 16.52 -11.27 29.21
C SER A 300 17.32 -12.37 29.93
N ALA A 301 17.73 -12.12 31.17
CA ALA A 301 18.21 -13.14 32.10
C ALA A 301 17.14 -14.20 32.42
N HIS A 302 15.87 -13.89 32.17
CA HIS A 302 14.72 -14.76 32.41
C HIS A 302 14.19 -15.45 31.14
N ALA A 303 14.95 -15.44 30.05
CA ALA A 303 14.62 -16.15 28.81
C ALA A 303 14.49 -17.66 29.04
N ASP A 304 13.29 -18.22 28.89
CA ASP A 304 12.97 -19.62 29.21
C ASP A 304 12.10 -20.31 28.12
N GLY A 305 11.89 -19.67 26.97
CA GLY A 305 11.13 -20.23 25.86
C GLY A 305 10.44 -19.18 24.99
N THR A 306 9.75 -19.64 23.97
CA THR A 306 8.93 -18.79 23.10
C THR A 306 7.45 -18.83 23.49
N VAL A 307 6.66 -17.89 23.01
CA VAL A 307 5.20 -18.01 22.99
C VAL A 307 4.71 -17.92 21.55
N TRP A 308 3.75 -18.77 21.16
CA TRP A 308 3.19 -18.72 19.82
C TRP A 308 2.19 -17.59 19.66
N SER A 309 2.20 -17.05 18.45
CA SER A 309 1.33 -15.96 18.06
C SER A 309 0.92 -16.08 16.60
N GLU A 310 -0.14 -15.37 16.26
CA GLU A 310 -0.69 -15.28 14.91
C GLU A 310 -0.40 -13.92 14.30
N GLY A 311 -0.56 -13.81 12.99
CA GLY A 311 -0.46 -12.52 12.35
C GLY A 311 -0.50 -12.58 10.84
N VAL A 312 -0.73 -11.42 10.25
CA VAL A 312 -0.66 -11.18 8.80
C VAL A 312 0.08 -9.87 8.59
N GLY A 313 1.03 -9.84 7.68
CA GLY A 313 1.67 -8.62 7.23
C GLY A 313 1.94 -8.68 5.74
N LEU A 314 1.66 -7.58 5.02
CA LEU A 314 1.93 -7.43 3.60
C LEU A 314 2.57 -6.07 3.33
N LEU A 315 3.52 -6.06 2.40
CA LEU A 315 4.20 -4.89 1.87
C LEU A 315 3.94 -4.83 0.37
N LEU A 316 3.67 -3.63 -0.15
CA LEU A 316 3.73 -3.34 -1.57
C LEU A 316 5.09 -2.72 -1.89
N LEU A 317 5.76 -3.28 -2.89
CA LEU A 317 7.14 -3.00 -3.24
C LEU A 317 7.22 -2.60 -4.72
N GLU A 318 7.96 -1.54 -5.00
CA GLU A 318 8.31 -1.14 -6.36
C GLU A 318 9.82 -0.86 -6.44
N ARG A 319 10.36 -0.82 -7.65
CA ARG A 319 11.66 -0.16 -7.86
C ARG A 319 11.54 1.30 -7.41
N LEU A 320 12.54 1.85 -6.72
CA LEU A 320 12.49 3.24 -6.25
C LEU A 320 12.32 4.23 -7.41
N SER A 321 12.91 3.94 -8.57
CA SER A 321 12.75 4.74 -9.78
C SER A 321 11.30 4.74 -10.29
N ASP A 322 10.61 3.61 -10.19
CA ASP A 322 9.22 3.44 -10.59
C ASP A 322 8.27 4.12 -9.62
N ALA A 323 8.48 3.96 -8.31
CA ALA A 323 7.70 4.65 -7.29
C ALA A 323 7.72 6.17 -7.51
N ARG A 324 8.91 6.74 -7.77
CA ARG A 324 9.08 8.16 -8.11
C ARG A 324 8.38 8.54 -9.42
N ARG A 325 8.52 7.72 -10.46
CA ARG A 325 7.86 7.95 -11.75
C ARG A 325 6.33 7.96 -11.63
N ASN A 326 5.80 7.05 -10.82
CA ASN A 326 4.37 6.88 -10.61
C ASN A 326 3.80 7.87 -9.58
N GLY A 327 4.65 8.62 -8.88
CA GLY A 327 4.23 9.53 -7.80
C GLY A 327 3.73 8.77 -6.56
N HIS A 328 4.16 7.53 -6.37
CA HIS A 328 3.82 6.73 -5.20
C HIS A 328 4.66 7.17 -4.00
N GLN A 329 4.01 7.30 -2.84
CA GLN A 329 4.70 7.61 -1.59
C GLN A 329 5.70 6.51 -1.24
N VAL A 330 6.93 6.89 -0.89
CA VAL A 330 7.95 5.96 -0.40
C VAL A 330 7.95 6.00 1.13
N LEU A 331 7.52 4.91 1.77
CA LEU A 331 7.47 4.81 3.23
C LEU A 331 8.87 4.51 3.82
N ALA A 332 9.62 3.65 3.13
CA ALA A 332 11.00 3.28 3.43
C ALA A 332 11.63 2.60 2.20
N VAL A 333 12.93 2.34 2.25
CA VAL A 333 13.68 1.67 1.18
C VAL A 333 14.29 0.38 1.70
N LEU A 334 14.03 -0.75 1.04
CA LEU A 334 14.76 -2.00 1.23
C LEU A 334 16.10 -1.90 0.50
N ARG A 335 17.17 -1.69 1.27
CA ARG A 335 18.52 -1.45 0.75
C ARG A 335 19.29 -2.72 0.44
N GLY A 336 19.07 -3.78 1.19
CA GLY A 336 19.71 -5.06 0.94
C GLY A 336 19.02 -6.19 1.68
N SER A 337 19.19 -7.40 1.18
CA SER A 337 18.69 -8.62 1.83
C SER A 337 19.55 -9.81 1.45
N ALA A 338 19.62 -10.79 2.36
CA ALA A 338 20.29 -12.06 2.11
C ALA A 338 19.52 -13.20 2.76
N VAL A 339 19.65 -14.38 2.15
CA VAL A 339 19.11 -15.65 2.66
C VAL A 339 20.22 -16.69 2.61
N ASN A 340 20.41 -17.46 3.68
CA ASN A 340 21.36 -18.57 3.70
C ASN A 340 20.83 -19.77 4.50
N GLN A 341 21.70 -20.75 4.76
CA GLN A 341 21.38 -21.96 5.50
C GLN A 341 22.44 -22.26 6.56
N ASP A 342 21.98 -22.78 7.69
CA ASP A 342 22.80 -23.26 8.80
C ASP A 342 23.63 -24.49 8.42
N GLY A 343 23.11 -25.32 7.50
CA GLY A 343 23.77 -26.53 7.05
C GLY A 343 23.87 -27.57 8.16
N ALA A 344 25.04 -28.18 8.33
CA ALA A 344 25.28 -29.20 9.35
C ALA A 344 25.54 -28.56 10.73
N SER A 345 24.47 -28.13 11.41
CA SER A 345 24.52 -27.59 12.78
C SER A 345 24.40 -28.71 13.84
N ASN A 346 24.35 -28.35 15.14
CA ASN A 346 24.29 -29.28 16.27
C ASN A 346 22.92 -29.96 16.48
N GLY A 347 22.12 -30.05 15.41
CA GLY A 347 20.77 -30.58 15.40
C GLY A 347 19.93 -29.80 14.40
N LEU A 348 18.96 -30.46 13.76
CA LEU A 348 18.17 -29.85 12.67
C LEU A 348 17.54 -28.50 13.06
N THR A 349 17.15 -28.36 14.33
CA THR A 349 16.48 -27.17 14.87
C THR A 349 17.40 -26.27 15.68
N ALA A 350 18.68 -26.59 15.80
CA ALA A 350 19.65 -25.81 16.55
C ALA A 350 20.21 -24.67 15.68
N PRO A 351 20.14 -23.40 16.13
CA PRO A 351 20.64 -22.26 15.37
C PRO A 351 22.17 -22.28 15.25
N ASN A 352 22.70 -21.60 14.22
CA ASN A 352 24.14 -21.49 13.98
C ASN A 352 24.64 -20.04 13.90
N GLY A 353 25.35 -19.59 14.93
CA GLY A 353 25.94 -18.24 15.00
C GLY A 353 26.79 -17.86 13.77
N PRO A 354 27.76 -18.68 13.34
CA PRO A 354 28.53 -18.38 12.13
C PRO A 354 27.70 -18.20 10.86
N SER A 355 26.58 -18.91 10.72
CA SER A 355 25.65 -18.74 9.59
C SER A 355 24.86 -17.43 9.70
N GLN A 356 24.46 -17.05 10.90
CA GLN A 356 23.82 -15.75 11.17
C GLN A 356 24.79 -14.60 10.85
N GLU A 357 26.05 -14.68 11.26
CA GLU A 357 27.05 -13.69 10.87
C GLU A 357 27.25 -13.60 9.35
N ARG A 358 27.25 -14.75 8.65
CA ARG A 358 27.38 -14.77 7.18
C ARG A 358 26.20 -14.09 6.50
N VAL A 359 24.96 -14.34 6.93
CA VAL A 359 23.79 -13.71 6.29
C VAL A 359 23.77 -12.21 6.54
N ILE A 360 24.19 -11.76 7.73
CA ILE A 360 24.34 -10.33 8.05
C ILE A 360 25.36 -9.67 7.10
N ARG A 361 26.56 -10.24 7.00
CA ARG A 361 27.62 -9.71 6.11
C ARG A 361 27.18 -9.71 4.64
N GLN A 362 26.44 -10.72 4.19
CA GLN A 362 25.90 -10.78 2.83
C GLN A 362 24.86 -9.70 2.57
N ALA A 363 23.96 -9.44 3.52
CA ALA A 363 22.96 -8.37 3.38
C ALA A 363 23.61 -6.98 3.37
N LEU A 364 24.61 -6.73 4.23
CA LEU A 364 25.41 -5.50 4.23
C LEU A 364 26.15 -5.30 2.90
N ALA A 365 26.81 -6.36 2.41
CA ALA A 365 27.50 -6.33 1.12
C ALA A 365 26.52 -6.05 -0.05
N GLY A 366 25.36 -6.71 -0.06
CA GLY A 366 24.32 -6.48 -1.06
C GLY A 366 23.71 -5.08 -0.99
N ALA A 367 23.77 -4.41 0.16
CA ALA A 367 23.33 -3.03 0.33
C ALA A 367 24.41 -1.98 0.01
N GLY A 368 25.68 -2.40 -0.15
CA GLY A 368 26.82 -1.51 -0.22
C GLY A 368 27.06 -0.72 1.07
N LEU A 369 26.74 -1.30 2.23
CA LEU A 369 26.80 -0.63 3.55
C LEU A 369 27.87 -1.26 4.45
N ARG A 370 28.40 -0.46 5.38
CA ARG A 370 29.25 -0.92 6.50
C ARG A 370 28.38 -1.23 7.71
N ALA A 371 28.93 -1.95 8.69
CA ALA A 371 28.19 -2.31 9.89
C ALA A 371 27.76 -1.05 10.67
N PHE A 372 28.66 -0.07 10.84
CA PHE A 372 28.36 1.23 11.48
C PHE A 372 27.17 2.00 10.88
N ASP A 373 26.85 1.71 9.61
CA ASP A 373 25.80 2.43 8.90
C ASP A 373 24.40 2.00 9.38
N VAL A 374 24.25 0.93 10.16
CA VAL A 374 22.98 0.43 10.71
C VAL A 374 22.86 0.82 12.17
N ASP A 375 21.73 1.43 12.56
CA ASP A 375 21.54 1.98 13.92
C ASP A 375 20.92 0.97 14.88
N ALA A 376 20.04 0.11 14.36
CA ALA A 376 19.21 -0.77 15.16
C ALA A 376 18.96 -2.10 14.45
N VAL A 377 18.78 -3.15 15.23
CA VAL A 377 18.36 -4.48 14.78
C VAL A 377 17.07 -4.87 15.49
N GLU A 378 16.03 -5.11 14.69
CA GLU A 378 14.87 -5.90 15.08
C GLU A 378 15.25 -7.38 14.91
N ALA A 379 15.59 -8.00 16.03
CA ALA A 379 16.12 -9.34 16.07
C ALA A 379 15.04 -10.42 15.90
N HIS A 380 15.51 -11.63 15.58
CA HIS A 380 14.68 -12.81 15.68
C HIS A 380 14.25 -13.04 17.14
N GLY A 381 15.14 -12.91 18.12
CA GLY A 381 14.86 -12.68 19.54
C GLY A 381 13.67 -13.46 20.09
N THR A 382 13.77 -14.78 20.19
CA THR A 382 12.63 -15.64 20.55
C THR A 382 12.40 -15.76 22.06
N GLY A 383 13.32 -15.27 22.89
CA GLY A 383 13.25 -15.47 24.34
C GLY A 383 13.77 -16.84 24.76
N THR A 384 14.56 -17.50 23.89
CA THR A 384 15.07 -18.86 24.17
C THR A 384 16.46 -18.80 24.80
N ALA A 385 16.68 -19.60 25.84
CA ALA A 385 17.94 -19.62 26.59
C ALA A 385 19.18 -19.93 25.72
N LEU A 386 19.00 -20.66 24.61
CA LEU A 386 20.08 -20.99 23.67
C LEU A 386 20.15 -20.02 22.48
N GLY A 387 19.01 -19.65 21.90
CA GLY A 387 18.96 -18.87 20.67
C GLY A 387 19.37 -17.41 20.88
N ASP A 388 18.92 -16.78 21.96
CA ASP A 388 19.17 -15.36 22.20
C ASP A 388 20.67 -15.05 22.38
N PRO A 389 21.47 -15.84 23.15
CA PRO A 389 22.91 -15.63 23.21
C PRO A 389 23.64 -15.85 21.88
N ILE A 390 23.21 -16.84 21.07
CA ILE A 390 23.80 -17.11 19.76
C ILE A 390 23.58 -15.93 18.81
N GLU A 391 22.36 -15.38 18.79
CA GLU A 391 22.03 -14.23 17.97
C GLU A 391 22.78 -12.97 18.41
N ALA A 392 22.79 -12.65 19.71
CA ALA A 392 23.51 -11.49 20.22
C ALA A 392 25.02 -11.56 19.95
N GLN A 393 25.63 -12.76 20.06
CA GLN A 393 27.03 -12.97 19.71
C GLN A 393 27.29 -12.79 18.21
N ALA A 394 26.38 -13.26 17.35
CA ALA A 394 26.51 -13.04 15.90
C ALA A 394 26.42 -11.55 15.54
N LEU A 395 25.57 -10.78 16.23
CA LEU A 395 25.50 -9.32 16.09
C LEU A 395 26.78 -8.63 16.56
N LEU A 396 27.33 -9.02 17.72
CA LEU A 396 28.62 -8.52 18.21
C LEU A 396 29.78 -8.85 17.24
N GLY A 397 29.80 -10.07 16.70
CA GLY A 397 30.81 -10.53 15.73
C GLY A 397 30.69 -9.91 14.33
N THR A 398 29.65 -9.13 14.07
CA THR A 398 29.43 -8.42 12.80
C THR A 398 29.35 -6.91 12.99
N TYR A 399 28.27 -6.43 13.58
CA TYR A 399 28.07 -5.01 13.86
C TYR A 399 29.00 -4.51 14.96
N GLY A 400 29.20 -5.29 16.01
CA GLY A 400 29.93 -4.83 17.21
C GLY A 400 31.37 -4.36 16.98
N ALA A 401 32.03 -4.77 15.89
CA ALA A 401 33.39 -4.31 15.56
C ALA A 401 33.45 -2.83 15.17
N ASP A 402 32.34 -2.27 14.66
CA ASP A 402 32.25 -0.91 14.16
C ASP A 402 31.47 0.03 15.12
N HIS A 403 30.84 -0.51 16.16
CA HIS A 403 30.07 0.23 17.17
C HIS A 403 30.80 0.32 18.51
N ASP A 404 30.47 1.34 19.32
CA ASP A 404 31.06 1.58 20.63
C ASP A 404 30.01 2.07 21.64
N ALA A 405 30.43 2.36 22.88
CA ALA A 405 29.53 2.81 23.95
C ALA A 405 28.88 4.19 23.69
N GLU A 406 29.44 5.03 22.82
CA GLU A 406 28.85 6.31 22.43
C GLU A 406 27.80 6.13 21.32
N HIS A 407 28.02 5.15 20.43
CA HIS A 407 27.16 4.84 19.30
C HIS A 407 26.85 3.33 19.25
N PRO A 408 26.13 2.77 20.24
CA PRO A 408 25.84 1.35 20.28
C PRO A 408 24.88 0.96 19.15
N LEU A 409 24.96 -0.29 18.69
CA LEU A 409 23.88 -0.89 17.91
C LEU A 409 22.70 -1.16 18.86
N TRP A 410 21.53 -0.59 18.56
CA TRP A 410 20.33 -0.82 19.36
C TRP A 410 19.68 -2.16 19.02
N LEU A 411 19.31 -2.93 20.02
CA LEU A 411 18.70 -4.25 19.87
C LEU A 411 17.30 -4.28 20.46
N GLY A 412 16.36 -4.88 19.73
CA GLY A 412 15.05 -5.19 20.29
C GLY A 412 14.29 -6.29 19.55
N SER A 413 13.12 -6.65 20.06
CA SER A 413 12.23 -7.61 19.39
C SER A 413 10.75 -7.33 19.62
N LEU A 414 9.98 -7.31 18.54
CA LEU A 414 8.52 -7.25 18.49
C LEU A 414 7.88 -8.45 19.21
N LYS A 415 8.56 -9.59 19.27
CA LYS A 415 8.03 -10.80 19.91
C LYS A 415 7.75 -10.60 21.39
N SER A 416 8.47 -9.69 22.05
CA SER A 416 8.21 -9.31 23.44
C SER A 416 6.84 -8.67 23.64
N ASN A 417 6.24 -8.07 22.60
CA ASN A 417 4.91 -7.46 22.65
C ASN A 417 3.80 -8.41 22.22
N ILE A 418 3.98 -9.14 21.12
CA ILE A 418 2.89 -9.89 20.49
C ILE A 418 3.10 -11.40 20.49
N GLY A 419 4.23 -11.89 20.99
CA GLY A 419 4.67 -13.28 20.82
C GLY A 419 5.26 -13.56 19.44
N HIS A 420 5.59 -14.82 19.18
CA HIS A 420 6.19 -15.23 17.92
C HIS A 420 5.11 -15.45 16.85
N ALA A 421 4.86 -14.46 16.00
CA ALA A 421 3.91 -14.49 14.87
C ALA A 421 4.36 -15.37 13.67
N GLN A 422 5.26 -16.30 13.95
CA GLN A 422 5.68 -17.38 13.08
C GLN A 422 6.03 -16.97 11.63
N ALA A 423 5.36 -17.46 10.59
CA ALA A 423 5.69 -17.08 9.20
C ALA A 423 5.46 -15.59 8.92
N ALA A 424 4.59 -14.92 9.68
CA ALA A 424 4.36 -13.48 9.63
C ALA A 424 5.29 -12.65 10.56
N ALA A 425 6.21 -13.28 11.29
CA ALA A 425 7.05 -12.59 12.27
C ALA A 425 8.03 -11.59 11.64
N GLY A 426 8.67 -12.00 10.53
CA GLY A 426 9.66 -11.18 9.84
C GLY A 426 9.09 -9.87 9.29
N VAL A 427 7.99 -9.96 8.54
CA VAL A 427 7.30 -8.78 8.00
C VAL A 427 6.75 -7.86 9.10
N GLY A 428 6.31 -8.41 10.24
CA GLY A 428 5.90 -7.59 11.39
C GLY A 428 7.05 -6.76 11.95
N GLY A 429 8.24 -7.35 12.03
CA GLY A 429 9.46 -6.63 12.38
C GLY A 429 9.81 -5.52 11.39
N VAL A 430 9.63 -5.76 10.08
CA VAL A 430 9.81 -4.71 9.05
C VAL A 430 8.82 -3.57 9.25
N ILE A 431 7.53 -3.86 9.42
CA ILE A 431 6.49 -2.83 9.62
C ILE A 431 6.78 -2.01 10.89
N LYS A 432 7.13 -2.66 12.01
CA LYS A 432 7.56 -1.99 13.25
C LYS A 432 8.70 -1.01 12.98
N MET A 433 9.73 -1.43 12.24
CA MET A 433 10.90 -0.60 12.01
C MET A 433 10.68 0.51 10.98
N VAL A 434 9.79 0.31 10.00
CA VAL A 434 9.31 1.40 9.12
C VAL A 434 8.59 2.47 9.96
N GLU A 435 7.69 2.08 10.84
CA GLU A 435 7.01 3.02 11.75
C GLU A 435 7.99 3.71 12.71
N ALA A 436 8.96 2.99 13.27
CA ALA A 436 10.01 3.57 14.11
C ALA A 436 10.84 4.63 13.37
N ILE A 437 11.16 4.40 12.09
CA ILE A 437 11.85 5.37 11.22
C ILE A 437 10.99 6.62 11.01
N ARG A 438 9.71 6.44 10.68
CA ARG A 438 8.75 7.53 10.41
C ARG A 438 8.49 8.39 11.65
N HIS A 439 8.43 7.77 12.82
CA HIS A 439 8.24 8.44 14.10
C HIS A 439 9.54 8.95 14.74
N GLY A 440 10.71 8.52 14.25
CA GLY A 440 12.00 8.87 14.81
C GLY A 440 12.18 8.38 16.25
N VAL A 441 11.63 7.21 16.58
CA VAL A 441 11.66 6.64 17.94
C VAL A 441 11.88 5.12 17.85
N LEU A 442 12.81 4.61 18.64
CA LEU A 442 13.01 3.18 18.88
C LEU A 442 12.16 2.75 20.09
N PRO A 443 11.12 1.92 19.93
CA PRO A 443 10.30 1.46 21.05
C PRO A 443 11.05 0.45 21.91
N LYS A 444 10.72 0.40 23.21
CA LYS A 444 11.31 -0.57 24.15
C LYS A 444 10.95 -2.01 23.81
N THR A 445 11.83 -2.94 24.18
CA THR A 445 11.58 -4.38 24.24
C THR A 445 11.09 -4.73 25.64
N LEU A 446 10.01 -5.51 25.73
CA LEU A 446 9.43 -5.87 27.01
C LEU A 446 10.21 -7.01 27.70
N HIS A 447 10.08 -7.08 29.02
CA HIS A 447 10.66 -8.13 29.87
C HIS A 447 12.19 -8.24 29.84
N ALA A 448 12.85 -7.12 29.49
CA ALA A 448 14.27 -7.01 29.25
C ALA A 448 15.03 -6.23 30.34
N ASP A 449 14.41 -6.00 31.51
CA ASP A 449 14.98 -5.14 32.57
C ASP A 449 16.33 -5.65 33.09
N GLU A 450 16.51 -6.98 33.15
CA GLU A 450 17.78 -7.64 33.44
C GLU A 450 18.28 -8.36 32.17
N PRO A 451 19.31 -7.85 31.48
CA PRO A 451 19.88 -8.48 30.29
C PRO A 451 20.51 -9.83 30.58
N SER A 452 20.52 -10.73 29.59
CA SER A 452 21.07 -12.08 29.73
C SER A 452 22.56 -12.06 30.13
N PRO A 453 22.98 -12.80 31.17
CA PRO A 453 24.40 -12.89 31.56
C PRO A 453 25.26 -13.71 30.59
N HIS A 454 24.65 -14.28 29.54
CA HIS A 454 25.32 -15.09 28.52
C HIS A 454 25.75 -14.28 27.28
N VAL A 455 25.60 -12.96 27.35
CA VAL A 455 25.98 -12.00 26.30
C VAL A 455 26.94 -10.97 26.89
N ASP A 456 27.95 -10.57 26.11
CA ASP A 456 28.91 -9.54 26.50
C ASP A 456 28.35 -8.13 26.19
N TRP A 457 27.62 -7.57 27.16
CA TRP A 457 27.10 -6.21 27.10
C TRP A 457 28.15 -5.16 27.51
N ASP A 458 29.20 -5.57 28.22
CA ASP A 458 30.20 -4.66 28.80
C ASP A 458 31.07 -3.99 27.73
N SER A 459 31.17 -4.60 26.54
CA SER A 459 31.79 -3.99 25.35
C SER A 459 31.16 -2.64 24.97
N GLY A 460 29.88 -2.42 25.31
CA GLY A 460 29.11 -1.22 24.95
C GLY A 460 28.73 -1.13 23.46
N ALA A 461 29.18 -2.06 22.60
CA ALA A 461 28.92 -2.03 21.17
C ALA A 461 27.48 -2.43 20.79
N LEU A 462 26.78 -3.12 21.70
CA LEU A 462 25.40 -3.58 21.56
C LEU A 462 24.60 -3.16 22.79
N ALA A 463 23.45 -2.51 22.60
CA ALA A 463 22.61 -2.04 23.69
C ALA A 463 21.16 -2.49 23.51
N LEU A 464 20.62 -3.17 24.52
CA LEU A 464 19.23 -3.62 24.56
C LEU A 464 18.29 -2.43 24.83
N LEU A 465 17.23 -2.28 24.03
CA LEU A 465 16.23 -1.23 24.17
C LEU A 465 15.31 -1.50 25.38
N THR A 466 15.80 -1.27 26.61
CA THR A 466 15.01 -1.44 27.85
C THR A 466 14.04 -0.27 28.08
N GLU A 467 14.31 0.87 27.46
CA GLU A 467 13.46 2.06 27.42
C GLU A 467 13.27 2.55 25.99
N ALA A 468 12.19 3.30 25.73
CA ALA A 468 11.99 3.91 24.44
C ALA A 468 13.00 5.05 24.24
N ARG A 469 13.55 5.18 23.03
CA ARG A 469 14.62 6.14 22.72
C ARG A 469 14.30 6.97 21.49
N GLU A 470 14.60 8.25 21.57
CA GLU A 470 14.62 9.09 20.37
C GLU A 470 15.68 8.58 19.39
N TRP A 471 15.34 8.57 18.11
CA TRP A 471 16.23 8.18 17.03
C TRP A 471 16.53 9.44 16.19
N PRO A 472 17.53 10.25 16.57
CA PRO A 472 17.76 11.55 15.93
C PRO A 472 18.26 11.40 14.49
N GLN A 473 18.00 12.41 13.66
CA GLN A 473 18.51 12.49 12.29
C GLN A 473 19.98 12.90 12.32
N ALA A 474 20.89 11.93 12.14
CA ALA A 474 22.33 12.11 12.36
C ALA A 474 23.11 12.48 11.09
N GLY A 475 22.58 13.35 10.22
CA GLY A 475 23.21 13.71 8.94
C GLY A 475 23.34 12.55 7.93
N ARG A 476 22.78 11.38 8.26
CA ARG A 476 22.60 10.20 7.40
C ARG A 476 21.20 9.62 7.61
N PRO A 477 20.65 8.88 6.64
CA PRO A 477 19.37 8.20 6.80
C PRO A 477 19.38 7.25 8.00
N ARG A 478 18.28 7.19 8.75
CA ARG A 478 18.04 6.14 9.75
C ARG A 478 18.00 4.79 9.07
N ARG A 479 18.72 3.81 9.61
CA ARG A 479 18.78 2.45 9.05
C ARG A 479 18.58 1.41 10.13
N ALA A 480 17.72 0.44 9.85
CA ALA A 480 17.51 -0.71 10.70
C ALA A 480 17.67 -2.00 9.90
N ALA A 481 18.11 -3.04 10.59
CA ALA A 481 18.09 -4.40 10.08
C ALA A 481 16.98 -5.21 10.75
N VAL A 482 16.45 -6.21 10.04
CA VAL A 482 15.47 -7.17 10.56
C VAL A 482 15.96 -8.58 10.28
N SER A 483 16.05 -9.41 11.33
CA SER A 483 16.48 -10.81 11.27
C SER A 483 15.32 -11.77 11.47
N SER A 484 15.30 -12.87 10.71
CA SER A 484 14.44 -14.01 11.04
C SER A 484 15.11 -15.33 10.67
N PHE A 485 15.09 -16.27 11.62
CA PHE A 485 15.79 -17.56 11.51
C PHE A 485 14.78 -18.70 11.61
N GLY A 486 14.65 -19.47 10.54
CA GLY A 486 13.74 -20.60 10.46
C GLY A 486 14.26 -21.79 11.27
N ILE A 487 13.34 -22.52 11.92
CA ILE A 487 13.68 -23.76 12.64
C ILE A 487 14.24 -24.87 11.72
N SER A 488 14.10 -24.71 10.40
CA SER A 488 14.70 -25.58 9.38
C SER A 488 16.13 -25.18 9.00
N GLY A 489 16.71 -24.16 9.66
CA GLY A 489 18.07 -23.65 9.43
C GLY A 489 18.18 -22.55 8.37
N THR A 490 17.08 -22.19 7.69
CA THR A 490 17.11 -21.09 6.71
C THR A 490 17.11 -19.74 7.44
N ASN A 491 18.10 -18.90 7.19
CA ASN A 491 18.21 -17.57 7.79
C ASN A 491 17.90 -16.49 6.76
N ALA A 492 17.25 -15.41 7.19
CA ALA A 492 17.06 -14.22 6.39
C ALA A 492 17.42 -12.97 7.19
N HIS A 493 18.07 -12.01 6.53
CA HIS A 493 18.41 -10.71 7.09
C HIS A 493 18.12 -9.63 6.04
N VAL A 494 17.43 -8.57 6.43
CA VAL A 494 17.07 -7.46 5.54
C VAL A 494 17.47 -6.13 6.17
N ILE A 495 17.85 -5.15 5.35
CA ILE A 495 18.21 -3.80 5.78
C ILE A 495 17.24 -2.81 5.16
N ILE A 496 16.57 -2.03 6.01
CA ILE A 496 15.66 -0.96 5.63
C ILE A 496 16.25 0.41 5.97
N GLU A 497 15.92 1.40 5.15
CA GLU A 497 16.43 2.76 5.23
C GLU A 497 15.28 3.77 5.15
N GLN A 498 15.44 4.88 5.86
CA GLN A 498 14.57 6.05 5.75
C GLN A 498 14.44 6.53 4.30
N ALA A 499 13.21 6.77 3.86
CA ALA A 499 12.95 7.41 2.58
C ALA A 499 13.57 8.82 2.54
N GLU A 500 14.04 9.25 1.37
CA GLU A 500 14.45 10.65 1.18
C GLU A 500 13.24 11.57 1.44
N GLU A 501 13.40 12.57 2.30
CA GLU A 501 12.35 13.56 2.55
C GLU A 501 12.09 14.34 1.26
N GLU A 502 10.87 14.25 0.73
CA GLU A 502 10.44 15.20 -0.29
C GLU A 502 10.37 16.59 0.36
N PRO A 503 10.98 17.63 -0.25
CA PRO A 503 10.91 18.97 0.29
C PRO A 503 9.44 19.37 0.45
N SER A 504 9.08 19.73 1.68
CA SER A 504 7.70 20.13 1.97
C SER A 504 7.33 21.32 1.08
N THR A 505 6.12 21.32 0.52
CA THR A 505 5.62 22.46 -0.27
C THR A 505 5.54 23.76 0.55
N ALA A 506 5.64 23.67 1.88
CA ALA A 506 5.79 24.83 2.77
C ALA A 506 7.19 25.48 2.66
N ASP A 507 8.26 24.72 2.43
CA ASP A 507 9.62 25.25 2.26
C ASP A 507 9.83 25.86 0.86
N ALA A 508 9.10 25.36 -0.15
CA ALA A 508 9.07 25.95 -1.49
C ALA A 508 8.42 27.35 -1.51
N GLN A 509 7.47 27.62 -0.60
CA GLN A 509 6.85 28.94 -0.46
C GLN A 509 7.74 29.94 0.30
N GLY A 510 8.55 29.48 1.26
CA GLY A 510 9.49 30.34 1.99
C GLY A 510 10.71 30.82 1.19
N SER A 511 11.08 30.10 0.12
CA SER A 511 12.21 30.47 -0.74
C SER A 511 11.86 31.42 -1.89
N ALA A 512 10.59 31.48 -2.30
CA ALA A 512 10.11 32.39 -3.33
C ALA A 512 9.92 33.84 -2.82
N ASP A 513 9.55 34.03 -1.55
CA ASP A 513 9.35 35.36 -0.95
C ASP A 513 10.65 36.11 -0.59
N GLY A 514 11.81 35.47 -0.74
CA GLY A 514 13.13 36.04 -0.42
C GLY A 514 13.86 36.71 -1.59
N ALA A 515 13.40 36.57 -2.83
CA ALA A 515 14.14 36.99 -4.02
C ALA A 515 13.78 38.39 -4.57
N ASP A 516 12.68 39.00 -4.13
CA ASP A 516 12.16 40.28 -4.67
C ASP A 516 12.35 41.49 -3.73
N ALA A 517 13.45 41.53 -2.98
CA ALA A 517 13.78 42.69 -2.15
C ALA A 517 15.28 43.01 -2.08
N ALA A 518 15.94 43.24 -3.23
CA ALA A 518 17.18 44.02 -3.25
C ALA A 518 17.49 44.63 -4.63
N GLY A 519 17.19 45.92 -4.78
CA GLY A 519 18.10 46.86 -5.46
C GLY A 519 17.78 47.23 -6.91
N ALA A 520 16.84 48.15 -7.10
CA ALA A 520 16.87 49.10 -8.22
C ALA A 520 17.46 50.42 -7.73
N LEU A 521 18.51 50.95 -8.40
CA LEU A 521 18.83 52.37 -8.60
C LEU A 521 20.17 52.51 -9.37
N GLY A 522 20.15 53.12 -10.57
CA GLY A 522 21.36 53.68 -11.21
C GLY A 522 21.42 53.62 -12.74
N ASP A 523 21.09 54.75 -13.38
CA ASP A 523 21.05 55.15 -14.80
C ASP A 523 22.30 54.82 -15.69
N PRO A 524 22.19 54.78 -17.04
CA PRO A 524 23.18 54.23 -17.97
C PRO A 524 24.09 55.28 -18.65
N GLY A 525 25.30 54.87 -19.04
CA GLY A 525 26.26 55.66 -19.82
C GLY A 525 27.32 54.79 -20.51
N PRO A 526 28.01 55.27 -21.56
CA PRO A 526 27.94 54.64 -22.88
C PRO A 526 29.09 53.70 -23.27
N ARG A 527 28.80 52.88 -24.29
CA ARG A 527 29.72 52.06 -25.10
C ARG A 527 30.83 52.91 -25.74
N ASP A 528 32.06 52.38 -25.85
CA ASP A 528 32.73 52.06 -27.14
C ASP A 528 34.09 51.31 -26.93
N PRO A 529 34.85 50.88 -27.96
CA PRO A 529 35.20 49.47 -28.16
C PRO A 529 36.73 49.23 -28.35
N ALA A 530 37.14 47.97 -28.58
CA ALA A 530 38.40 47.50 -29.23
C ALA A 530 38.96 46.25 -28.51
N ALA A 531 39.65 45.28 -29.11
CA ALA A 531 39.88 44.85 -30.48
C ALA A 531 40.75 43.56 -30.43
N VAL A 532 40.78 42.82 -31.55
CA VAL A 532 41.87 41.94 -32.04
C VAL A 532 41.97 40.45 -31.57
N LYS A 533 41.26 39.54 -32.26
CA LYS A 533 41.71 38.52 -33.29
C LYS A 533 43.11 37.83 -33.18
N PRO A 534 43.39 36.72 -33.95
CA PRO A 534 43.00 35.29 -33.87
C PRO A 534 44.26 34.36 -33.99
N PRO A 535 44.19 33.05 -34.34
CA PRO A 535 44.34 32.59 -35.75
C PRO A 535 43.38 31.44 -36.17
N THR A 536 42.73 31.45 -37.35
CA THR A 536 43.11 30.82 -38.66
C THR A 536 43.32 29.29 -38.61
N THR A 537 42.83 28.41 -39.48
CA THR A 537 42.43 28.38 -40.92
C THR A 537 41.87 26.95 -41.16
N GLY A 538 40.85 26.65 -41.96
CA GLY A 538 40.71 26.79 -43.43
C GLY A 538 39.44 26.00 -43.86
N ALA A 539 38.57 26.55 -44.73
CA ALA A 539 38.58 26.41 -46.20
C ALA A 539 38.12 25.00 -46.64
N GLN A 540 37.10 24.72 -47.47
CA GLN A 540 36.39 25.45 -48.55
C GLN A 540 35.04 24.74 -48.84
N GLY A 541 33.96 25.50 -49.16
CA GLY A 541 33.23 25.43 -50.45
C GLY A 541 31.96 24.57 -50.35
N SER A 542 30.78 24.83 -50.95
CA SER A 542 30.28 25.78 -51.95
C SER A 542 28.74 25.65 -51.96
N THR A 543 28.00 26.77 -52.15
CA THR A 543 26.67 26.93 -52.82
C THR A 543 25.54 25.91 -52.52
N ASP A 544 24.33 26.27 -52.09
CA ASP A 544 23.35 27.09 -52.83
C ASP A 544 22.13 27.45 -51.94
N LYS A 545 21.28 28.32 -52.48
CA LYS A 545 20.21 29.19 -51.95
C LYS A 545 19.00 28.57 -51.21
N THR A 546 18.40 29.45 -50.39
CA THR A 546 16.95 29.68 -50.09
C THR A 546 16.13 28.54 -49.49
N ASP A 547 15.69 28.67 -48.23
CA ASP A 547 14.41 29.30 -47.89
C ASP A 547 14.22 29.38 -46.37
N THR A 548 13.89 30.57 -45.87
CA THR A 548 13.50 30.83 -44.47
C THR A 548 12.02 30.56 -44.30
N ALA A 549 11.67 29.49 -43.58
CA ALA A 549 10.36 29.32 -42.96
C ALA A 549 10.58 29.07 -41.46
N ALA A 550 10.28 30.09 -40.65
CA ALA A 550 10.20 29.98 -39.20
C ALA A 550 9.03 29.06 -38.84
N ALA A 551 9.34 27.91 -38.23
CA ALA A 551 8.34 27.02 -37.68
C ALA A 551 7.73 27.65 -36.43
N ALA A 552 6.40 27.67 -36.42
CA ALA A 552 5.57 28.00 -35.27
C ALA A 552 5.89 27.08 -34.09
N GLY A 553 6.01 27.66 -32.89
CA GLY A 553 6.10 26.91 -31.65
C GLY A 553 4.82 26.13 -31.39
N ASP A 554 4.99 24.84 -31.12
CA ASP A 554 3.96 23.92 -30.66
C ASP A 554 3.49 24.31 -29.24
N PRO A 555 2.19 24.60 -29.00
CA PRO A 555 1.67 24.94 -27.68
C PRO A 555 1.43 23.72 -26.78
N GLY A 556 2.19 22.64 -26.97
CA GLY A 556 1.94 21.31 -26.38
C GLY A 556 2.84 20.86 -25.22
N SER A 557 3.86 21.62 -24.79
CA SER A 557 4.70 21.21 -23.66
C SER A 557 4.32 21.93 -22.36
N ARG A 558 3.27 21.46 -21.69
CA ARG A 558 3.08 21.75 -20.25
C ARG A 558 3.89 20.74 -19.45
N ASP A 559 4.82 21.28 -18.67
CA ASP A 559 5.57 20.60 -17.61
C ASP A 559 4.61 19.78 -16.71
N PRO A 560 4.93 18.53 -16.30
CA PRO A 560 4.01 17.70 -15.50
C PRO A 560 3.85 18.19 -14.06
N ALA A 561 4.64 19.15 -13.60
CA ALA A 561 4.48 19.78 -12.29
C ALA A 561 3.41 20.89 -12.35
N ALA A 562 2.17 20.52 -12.67
CA ALA A 562 1.05 21.44 -12.48
C ALA A 562 0.88 21.67 -10.97
N VAL A 563 1.19 22.89 -10.53
CA VAL A 563 0.85 23.39 -9.19
C VAL A 563 -0.61 23.03 -8.91
N VAL A 564 -0.85 22.21 -7.89
CA VAL A 564 -2.21 21.88 -7.45
C VAL A 564 -2.82 23.16 -6.89
N ASP A 565 -3.63 23.83 -7.71
CA ASP A 565 -4.27 25.08 -7.34
C ASP A 565 -5.23 24.79 -6.18
N ARG A 566 -4.99 25.41 -5.01
CA ARG A 566 -5.87 25.23 -3.86
C ARG A 566 -7.25 25.76 -4.21
N PRO A 567 -8.34 25.07 -3.82
CA PRO A 567 -9.69 25.54 -4.10
C PRO A 567 -9.88 26.95 -3.52
N ALA A 568 -10.50 27.84 -4.30
CA ALA A 568 -10.79 29.19 -3.87
C ALA A 568 -11.62 29.18 -2.55
N PRO A 569 -11.39 30.13 -1.63
CA PRO A 569 -12.16 30.22 -0.39
C PRO A 569 -13.67 30.29 -0.67
N GLY A 570 -14.46 29.49 0.05
CA GLY A 570 -15.93 29.51 -0.06
C GLY A 570 -16.52 28.59 -1.12
N VAL A 571 -15.72 27.75 -1.79
CA VAL A 571 -16.25 26.67 -2.66
C VAL A 571 -16.55 25.44 -1.81
N ALA A 572 -17.75 24.87 -1.97
CA ALA A 572 -18.11 23.61 -1.31
C ALA A 572 -17.19 22.48 -1.76
N LEU A 573 -16.56 21.79 -0.80
CA LEU A 573 -15.70 20.65 -1.03
C LEU A 573 -16.52 19.36 -1.05
N PRO A 574 -16.27 18.46 -2.02
CA PRO A 574 -16.89 17.15 -2.04
C PRO A 574 -16.02 16.11 -1.32
N TRP A 575 -16.57 15.46 -0.30
CA TRP A 575 -16.05 14.19 0.22
C TRP A 575 -16.82 13.04 -0.42
N LEU A 576 -16.14 12.29 -1.28
CA LEU A 576 -16.72 11.18 -2.04
C LEU A 576 -16.53 9.88 -1.26
N LEU A 577 -17.63 9.15 -1.04
CA LEU A 577 -17.61 7.85 -0.37
C LEU A 577 -18.27 6.81 -1.28
N SER A 578 -17.74 5.59 -1.24
CA SER A 578 -18.39 4.46 -1.88
C SER A 578 -18.17 3.16 -1.12
N ALA A 579 -19.07 2.19 -1.30
CA ALA A 579 -18.96 0.85 -0.77
C ALA A 579 -19.77 -0.16 -1.60
N LYS A 580 -19.64 -1.46 -1.32
CA LYS A 580 -20.42 -2.54 -1.97
C LYS A 580 -21.79 -2.79 -1.37
N SER A 581 -22.14 -2.09 -0.29
CA SER A 581 -23.47 -2.12 0.32
C SER A 581 -23.80 -0.81 1.02
N ASP A 582 -25.08 -0.52 1.25
CA ASP A 582 -25.52 0.65 2.02
C ASP A 582 -24.98 0.62 3.46
N THR A 583 -24.97 -0.56 4.09
CA THR A 583 -24.39 -0.74 5.44
C THR A 583 -22.91 -0.39 5.46
N ALA A 584 -22.13 -0.87 4.48
CA ALA A 584 -20.71 -0.58 4.40
C ALA A 584 -20.43 0.90 4.07
N LEU A 585 -21.31 1.56 3.30
CA LEU A 585 -21.21 2.99 3.01
C LEU A 585 -21.41 3.84 4.28
N ARG A 586 -22.37 3.46 5.12
CA ARG A 586 -22.59 4.10 6.43
C ARG A 586 -21.40 3.90 7.36
N ALA A 587 -20.89 2.66 7.45
CA ALA A 587 -19.70 2.36 8.24
C ALA A 587 -18.47 3.14 7.75
N GLN A 588 -18.31 3.33 6.43
CA GLN A 588 -17.23 4.18 5.88
C GLN A 588 -17.38 5.64 6.30
N ALA A 589 -18.61 6.18 6.37
CA ALA A 589 -18.86 7.52 6.86
C ALA A 589 -18.47 7.67 8.35
N GLU A 590 -18.81 6.68 9.19
CA GLU A 590 -18.42 6.64 10.60
C GLU A 590 -16.90 6.60 10.77
N ARG A 591 -16.21 5.73 10.01
CA ARG A 591 -14.74 5.62 10.03
C ARG A 591 -14.06 6.91 9.60
N LEU A 592 -14.51 7.51 8.49
CA LEU A 592 -13.94 8.77 8.01
C LEU A 592 -14.15 9.90 9.03
N ARG A 593 -15.32 9.95 9.66
CA ARG A 593 -15.62 10.93 10.69
C ARG A 593 -14.67 10.78 11.88
N ALA A 594 -14.50 9.57 12.41
CA ALA A 594 -13.57 9.30 13.50
C ALA A 594 -12.13 9.67 13.13
N PHE A 595 -11.68 9.24 11.94
CA PHE A 595 -10.35 9.53 11.41
C PHE A 595 -10.05 11.04 11.35
N VAL A 596 -11.02 11.82 10.84
CA VAL A 596 -10.90 13.27 10.75
C VAL A 596 -10.88 13.86 12.15
N LEU A 597 -11.81 13.49 13.05
CA LEU A 597 -11.88 14.03 14.42
C LEU A 597 -10.59 13.85 15.21
N ASP A 598 -9.96 12.68 15.11
CA ASP A 598 -8.69 12.39 15.79
C ASP A 598 -7.51 13.21 15.24
N ARG A 599 -7.70 13.88 14.09
CA ARG A 599 -6.67 14.66 13.39
C ARG A 599 -7.19 16.06 13.04
N PRO A 600 -7.25 16.98 14.02
CA PRO A 600 -7.77 18.34 13.82
C PRO A 600 -6.96 19.16 12.81
N GLY A 601 -5.68 18.82 12.60
CA GLY A 601 -4.79 19.50 11.65
C GLY A 601 -4.98 19.15 10.18
N LEU A 602 -5.80 18.15 9.83
CA LEU A 602 -6.03 17.79 8.43
C LEU A 602 -6.84 18.86 7.70
N ALA A 603 -6.31 19.30 6.55
CA ALA A 603 -7.04 20.18 5.65
C ALA A 603 -8.19 19.41 4.98
N PRO A 604 -9.44 19.91 5.00
CA PRO A 604 -10.58 19.23 4.38
C PRO A 604 -10.42 18.97 2.87
N ALA A 605 -9.67 19.84 2.17
CA ALA A 605 -9.38 19.70 0.75
C ALA A 605 -8.50 18.46 0.47
N ASP A 606 -7.49 18.21 1.30
CA ASP A 606 -6.61 17.05 1.15
C ASP A 606 -7.38 15.74 1.39
N VAL A 607 -8.28 15.72 2.40
CA VAL A 607 -9.19 14.59 2.63
C VAL A 607 -10.07 14.34 1.41
N GLY A 608 -10.68 15.40 0.85
CA GLY A 608 -11.51 15.29 -0.35
C GLY A 608 -10.73 14.81 -1.57
N PHE A 609 -9.50 15.32 -1.76
CA PHE A 609 -8.59 14.89 -2.82
C PHE A 609 -8.27 13.40 -2.68
N SER A 610 -7.80 12.94 -1.51
CA SER A 610 -7.46 11.53 -1.27
C SER A 610 -8.64 10.59 -1.49
N LEU A 611 -9.85 10.99 -1.08
CA LEU A 611 -11.08 10.21 -1.32
C LEU A 611 -11.42 10.13 -2.82
N ALA A 612 -11.14 11.18 -3.59
CA ALA A 612 -11.49 11.26 -5.01
C ALA A 612 -10.50 10.53 -5.92
N THR A 613 -9.23 10.49 -5.54
CA THR A 613 -8.11 10.01 -6.39
C THR A 613 -7.48 8.71 -5.90
N GLY A 614 -7.47 8.44 -4.58
CA GLY A 614 -6.77 7.31 -3.98
C GLY A 614 -7.68 6.19 -3.45
N ARG A 615 -8.96 6.14 -3.87
CA ARG A 615 -9.91 5.10 -3.44
C ARG A 615 -10.70 4.53 -4.61
N THR A 616 -10.94 3.22 -4.57
CA THR A 616 -11.78 2.52 -5.55
C THR A 616 -13.24 2.98 -5.45
N ARG A 617 -13.92 3.07 -6.59
CA ARG A 617 -15.31 3.54 -6.69
C ARG A 617 -16.29 2.38 -6.83
N HIS A 618 -16.93 1.99 -5.74
CA HIS A 618 -17.93 0.91 -5.67
C HIS A 618 -19.34 1.35 -6.08
N GLU A 619 -20.33 0.44 -6.08
CA GLU A 619 -21.68 0.73 -6.61
C GLU A 619 -22.51 1.66 -5.72
N HIS A 620 -22.43 1.52 -4.39
CA HIS A 620 -23.15 2.39 -3.46
C HIS A 620 -22.31 3.63 -3.19
N ARG A 621 -22.79 4.81 -3.62
CA ARG A 621 -22.01 6.06 -3.60
C ARG A 621 -22.75 7.18 -2.88
N ALA A 622 -22.00 8.00 -2.17
CA ALA A 622 -22.46 9.25 -1.61
C ALA A 622 -21.40 10.35 -1.78
N ALA A 623 -21.85 11.59 -1.93
CA ALA A 623 -21.03 12.78 -1.83
C ALA A 623 -21.53 13.63 -0.67
N VAL A 624 -20.64 13.93 0.27
CA VAL A 624 -20.89 14.90 1.33
C VAL A 624 -20.30 16.24 0.91
N LEU A 625 -21.13 17.27 0.86
CA LEU A 625 -20.77 18.62 0.42
C LEU A 625 -20.73 19.56 1.63
N GLY A 626 -19.68 20.35 1.76
CA GLY A 626 -19.56 21.37 2.80
C GLY A 626 -18.43 22.36 2.51
N HIS A 627 -18.55 23.57 3.02
CA HIS A 627 -17.58 24.65 2.82
C HIS A 627 -16.43 24.61 3.83
N ASP A 628 -16.68 23.96 4.97
CA ASP A 628 -15.73 23.79 6.03
C ASP A 628 -15.82 22.40 6.66
N ARG A 629 -14.89 22.16 7.57
CA ARG A 629 -14.75 20.89 8.28
C ARG A 629 -15.99 20.51 9.08
N ASP A 630 -16.67 21.48 9.70
CA ASP A 630 -17.81 21.21 10.60
C ASP A 630 -19.06 20.82 9.80
N GLU A 631 -19.30 21.48 8.66
CA GLU A 631 -20.35 21.09 7.71
C GLU A 631 -20.14 19.68 7.18
N LEU A 632 -18.90 19.36 6.79
CA LEU A 632 -18.53 18.02 6.28
C LEU A 632 -18.71 16.94 7.36
N LEU A 633 -18.30 17.19 8.60
CA LEU A 633 -18.51 16.27 9.72
C LEU A 633 -20.00 16.02 10.01
N LYS A 634 -20.83 17.07 9.98
CA LYS A 634 -22.30 16.93 10.12
C LYS A 634 -22.90 16.12 8.98
N GLY A 635 -22.41 16.30 7.76
CA GLY A 635 -22.84 15.53 6.60
C GLY A 635 -22.46 14.04 6.71
N LEU A 636 -21.27 13.73 7.23
CA LEU A 636 -20.89 12.34 7.55
C LEU A 636 -21.79 11.74 8.64
N ASP A 637 -22.12 12.51 9.69
CA ASP A 637 -23.06 12.07 10.73
C ASP A 637 -24.46 11.77 10.18
N ALA A 638 -24.93 12.55 9.21
CA ALA A 638 -26.21 12.30 8.53
C ALA A 638 -26.12 11.06 7.62
N LEU A 639 -25.04 10.92 6.86
CA LEU A 639 -24.80 9.75 6.00
C LEU A 639 -24.78 8.45 6.82
N ALA A 640 -24.02 8.43 7.92
CA ALA A 640 -23.92 7.31 8.84
C ALA A 640 -25.30 6.87 9.39
N ARG A 641 -26.12 7.84 9.82
CA ARG A 641 -27.49 7.58 10.33
C ARG A 641 -28.51 7.21 9.25
N GLY A 642 -28.15 7.32 7.96
CA GLY A 642 -29.09 7.08 6.87
C GLY A 642 -30.07 8.21 6.63
N GLU A 643 -29.75 9.44 7.03
CA GLU A 643 -30.63 10.61 6.92
C GLU A 643 -30.45 11.31 5.57
N ASP A 644 -31.56 11.85 5.05
CA ASP A 644 -31.58 12.68 3.85
C ASP A 644 -31.37 14.15 4.24
N THR A 645 -30.31 14.75 3.70
CA THR A 645 -30.02 16.18 3.89
C THR A 645 -29.51 16.77 2.58
N PRO A 646 -29.69 18.09 2.33
CA PRO A 646 -29.17 18.72 1.12
C PRO A 646 -27.64 18.61 0.95
N ALA A 647 -26.92 18.41 2.06
CA ALA A 647 -25.47 18.25 2.09
C ALA A 647 -25.00 16.85 1.70
N VAL A 648 -25.90 15.85 1.64
CA VAL A 648 -25.56 14.46 1.32
C VAL A 648 -26.29 14.05 0.05
N VAL A 649 -25.54 13.92 -1.04
CA VAL A 649 -26.06 13.44 -2.33
C VAL A 649 -25.76 11.96 -2.46
N ARG A 650 -26.79 11.12 -2.64
CA ARG A 650 -26.63 9.66 -2.82
C ARG A 650 -26.96 9.27 -4.26
N ASP A 651 -26.31 8.22 -4.74
CA ASP A 651 -26.67 7.64 -6.03
C ASP A 651 -28.08 7.01 -5.96
N GLY A 652 -28.93 7.36 -6.92
CA GLY A 652 -30.30 6.84 -7.04
C GLY A 652 -30.39 5.43 -7.64
N GLY A 653 -29.25 4.76 -7.88
CA GLY A 653 -29.21 3.39 -8.38
C GLY A 653 -29.50 3.25 -9.89
N GLY A 654 -29.36 4.34 -10.64
CA GLY A 654 -29.57 4.35 -12.10
C GLY A 654 -28.35 3.84 -12.86
N THR A 655 -28.56 3.13 -13.98
CA THR A 655 -27.47 2.84 -14.92
C THR A 655 -26.95 4.15 -15.52
N ARG A 656 -25.63 4.29 -15.59
CA ARG A 656 -24.99 5.48 -16.16
C ARG A 656 -25.33 5.57 -17.65
N GLY A 657 -26.28 6.42 -17.99
CA GLY A 657 -26.70 6.69 -19.36
C GLY A 657 -25.70 7.56 -20.13
N ARG A 658 -25.98 7.80 -21.41
CA ARG A 658 -25.24 8.82 -22.17
C ARG A 658 -25.53 10.21 -21.59
N THR A 659 -24.50 11.00 -21.38
CA THR A 659 -24.65 12.40 -20.96
C THR A 659 -25.21 13.22 -22.12
N ALA A 660 -26.30 13.95 -21.87
CA ALA A 660 -26.85 14.94 -22.78
C ALA A 660 -26.85 16.31 -22.10
N PHE A 661 -26.35 17.33 -22.78
CA PHE A 661 -26.41 18.71 -22.27
C PHE A 661 -27.70 19.34 -22.79
N LEU A 662 -28.59 19.73 -21.86
CA LEU A 662 -29.80 20.45 -22.19
C LEU A 662 -29.54 21.95 -21.96
N PHE A 663 -29.52 22.71 -23.05
CA PHE A 663 -29.41 24.15 -22.99
C PHE A 663 -30.81 24.75 -22.92
N THR A 664 -31.13 25.42 -21.81
CA THR A 664 -32.41 26.10 -21.65
C THR A 664 -32.50 27.29 -22.61
N GLY A 665 -33.69 27.54 -23.15
CA GLY A 665 -33.96 28.78 -23.89
C GLY A 665 -34.05 30.00 -22.96
N GLN A 666 -34.57 31.11 -23.51
CA GLN A 666 -34.82 32.33 -22.75
C GLN A 666 -35.83 32.08 -21.60
N GLY A 667 -35.58 32.64 -20.43
CA GLY A 667 -36.44 32.56 -19.23
C GLY A 667 -35.76 32.01 -17.97
N SER A 668 -34.52 31.52 -18.07
CA SER A 668 -33.72 31.05 -16.93
C SER A 668 -32.64 32.04 -16.48
N GLN A 669 -32.46 33.15 -17.19
CA GLN A 669 -31.49 34.18 -16.85
C GLN A 669 -31.83 34.88 -15.53
N ARG A 670 -30.80 35.31 -14.81
CA ARG A 670 -30.91 36.14 -13.60
C ARG A 670 -29.74 37.12 -13.57
N THR A 671 -29.96 38.32 -13.02
CA THR A 671 -28.87 39.27 -12.76
C THR A 671 -27.82 38.60 -11.86
N GLY A 672 -26.54 38.81 -12.18
CA GLY A 672 -25.42 38.20 -11.47
C GLY A 672 -25.21 36.71 -11.77
N MET A 673 -25.87 36.13 -12.78
CA MET A 673 -25.63 34.73 -13.15
C MET A 673 -24.17 34.52 -13.56
N GLY A 674 -23.54 33.45 -13.06
CA GLY A 674 -22.16 33.10 -13.38
C GLY A 674 -21.09 33.98 -12.71
N SER A 675 -21.42 35.05 -11.99
CA SER A 675 -20.43 35.92 -11.32
C SER A 675 -19.60 35.18 -10.25
N ASP A 676 -20.25 34.42 -9.37
CA ASP A 676 -19.56 33.59 -8.38
C ASP A 676 -18.68 32.52 -9.04
N LEU A 677 -19.14 31.92 -10.14
CA LEU A 677 -18.38 30.94 -10.92
C LEU A 677 -17.18 31.59 -11.63
N TYR A 678 -17.33 32.82 -12.11
CA TYR A 678 -16.25 33.60 -12.69
C TYR A 678 -15.16 33.89 -11.67
N ALA A 679 -15.52 34.22 -10.42
CA ALA A 679 -14.55 34.43 -9.35
C ALA A 679 -13.87 33.13 -8.89
N ALA A 680 -14.62 32.01 -8.85
CA ALA A 680 -14.15 30.76 -8.25
C ALA A 680 -13.50 29.76 -9.23
N SER A 681 -13.79 29.84 -10.53
CA SER A 681 -13.36 28.86 -11.53
C SER A 681 -12.59 29.53 -12.68
N PRO A 682 -11.26 29.38 -12.75
CA PRO A 682 -10.45 29.90 -13.85
C PRO A 682 -10.89 29.37 -15.22
N VAL A 683 -11.40 28.13 -15.27
CA VAL A 683 -11.91 27.52 -16.50
C VAL A 683 -13.18 28.23 -16.98
N PHE A 684 -14.11 28.52 -16.07
CA PHE A 684 -15.31 29.29 -16.41
C PHE A 684 -14.94 30.72 -16.79
N ALA A 685 -14.04 31.36 -16.05
CA ALA A 685 -13.59 32.72 -16.31
C ALA A 685 -12.97 32.84 -17.71
N ALA A 686 -12.03 31.95 -18.05
CA ALA A 686 -11.39 31.94 -19.36
C ALA A 686 -12.41 31.74 -20.50
N ALA A 687 -13.34 30.79 -20.35
CA ALA A 687 -14.38 30.55 -21.35
C ALA A 687 -15.35 31.74 -21.48
N PHE A 688 -15.72 32.37 -20.36
CA PHE A 688 -16.59 33.54 -20.37
C PHE A 688 -15.90 34.76 -20.98
N ASP A 689 -14.61 34.96 -20.71
CA ASP A 689 -13.80 36.03 -21.27
C ASP A 689 -13.62 35.87 -22.78
N GLU A 690 -13.40 34.65 -23.26
CA GLU A 690 -13.37 34.33 -24.68
C GLU A 690 -14.70 34.68 -25.37
N VAL A 691 -15.83 34.32 -24.75
CA VAL A 691 -17.17 34.65 -25.26
C VAL A 691 -17.40 36.16 -25.28
N CYS A 692 -17.06 36.89 -24.21
CA CYS A 692 -17.19 38.35 -24.17
C CYS A 692 -16.36 39.01 -25.27
N ALA A 693 -15.10 38.59 -25.46
CA ALA A 693 -14.21 39.15 -26.47
C ALA A 693 -14.77 39.05 -27.90
N HIS A 694 -15.52 37.98 -28.20
CA HIS A 694 -16.14 37.81 -29.51
C HIS A 694 -17.45 38.58 -29.64
N ILE A 695 -18.33 38.48 -28.64
CA ILE A 695 -19.69 39.02 -28.69
C ILE A 695 -19.72 40.54 -28.49
N ASP A 696 -18.81 41.09 -27.69
CA ASP A 696 -18.78 42.54 -27.37
C ASP A 696 -18.53 43.40 -28.61
N THR A 697 -17.93 42.82 -29.68
CA THR A 697 -17.79 43.51 -30.97
C THR A 697 -19.12 43.77 -31.67
N HIS A 698 -20.19 43.09 -31.24
CA HIS A 698 -21.53 43.13 -31.81
C HIS A 698 -22.58 43.76 -30.87
N LEU A 699 -22.20 44.16 -29.66
CA LEU A 699 -23.10 44.74 -28.65
C LEU A 699 -22.77 46.21 -28.39
N GLU A 700 -23.80 47.00 -28.07
CA GLU A 700 -23.62 48.41 -27.66
C GLU A 700 -23.07 48.56 -26.23
N ARG A 701 -23.12 47.49 -25.43
CA ARG A 701 -22.62 47.43 -24.05
C ARG A 701 -21.92 46.08 -23.83
N PRO A 702 -20.83 46.04 -23.04
CA PRO A 702 -20.13 44.79 -22.74
C PRO A 702 -21.06 43.74 -22.12
N LEU A 703 -20.96 42.50 -22.60
CA LEU A 703 -21.76 41.37 -22.17
C LEU A 703 -21.58 41.08 -20.67
N ARG A 704 -20.35 41.25 -20.15
CA ARG A 704 -20.07 41.11 -18.71
C ARG A 704 -20.94 42.05 -17.88
N ASP A 705 -20.93 43.33 -18.20
CA ASP A 705 -21.67 44.35 -17.45
C ASP A 705 -23.17 44.09 -17.51
N LEU A 706 -23.65 43.60 -18.65
CA LEU A 706 -25.04 43.21 -18.83
C LEU A 706 -25.41 41.99 -17.98
N VAL A 707 -24.57 40.95 -17.95
CA VAL A 707 -24.84 39.69 -17.22
C VAL A 707 -24.70 39.88 -15.71
N PHE A 708 -23.71 40.66 -15.25
CA PHE A 708 -23.45 40.85 -13.82
C PHE A 708 -24.32 41.96 -13.22
N ASP A 709 -24.55 43.06 -13.93
CA ASP A 709 -25.17 44.27 -13.37
C ASP A 709 -26.41 44.78 -14.15
N GLY A 710 -26.90 44.02 -15.15
CA GLY A 710 -27.94 44.50 -16.09
C GLY A 710 -29.37 44.63 -15.54
N GLY A 711 -29.68 44.13 -14.33
CA GLY A 711 -31.03 44.23 -13.74
C GLY A 711 -32.15 43.76 -14.69
N ASP A 712 -33.25 44.52 -14.78
CA ASP A 712 -34.40 44.26 -15.66
C ASP A 712 -34.07 44.32 -17.18
N GLU A 713 -32.88 44.82 -17.58
CA GLU A 713 -32.48 44.87 -18.99
C GLU A 713 -32.09 43.49 -19.54
N LEU A 714 -31.73 42.53 -18.68
CA LEU A 714 -31.51 41.12 -19.04
C LEU A 714 -32.76 40.46 -19.66
N ASP A 715 -33.96 40.98 -19.35
CA ASP A 715 -35.23 40.42 -19.80
C ASP A 715 -35.79 41.08 -21.07
N ARG A 716 -35.15 42.15 -21.58
CA ARG A 716 -35.59 42.80 -22.83
C ARG A 716 -35.26 41.91 -24.03
N HIS A 717 -36.23 41.76 -24.94
CA HIS A 717 -36.18 40.97 -26.19
C HIS A 717 -35.05 41.35 -27.21
N GLY A 718 -34.05 42.14 -26.81
CA GLY A 718 -32.87 42.50 -27.60
C GLY A 718 -31.54 41.90 -27.09
N PHE A 719 -31.55 41.10 -26.01
CA PHE A 719 -30.33 40.51 -25.44
C PHE A 719 -30.42 38.99 -25.14
N GLY A 720 -31.54 38.35 -25.44
CA GLY A 720 -31.64 36.89 -25.61
C GLY A 720 -31.12 36.45 -27.01
N PRO A 721 -31.06 35.15 -27.34
CA PRO A 721 -30.39 34.59 -28.54
C PRO A 721 -30.97 34.99 -29.92
N ALA A 722 -31.75 36.07 -30.00
CA ALA A 722 -32.25 36.65 -31.23
C ALA A 722 -32.31 38.19 -31.14
N ALA A 723 -31.17 38.86 -30.90
CA ALA A 723 -31.00 40.21 -31.43
C ALA A 723 -30.65 40.05 -32.93
N PRO A 724 -31.40 40.64 -33.87
CA PRO A 724 -31.08 40.50 -35.28
C PRO A 724 -29.73 41.16 -35.53
N VAL A 725 -28.73 40.34 -35.82
CA VAL A 725 -27.46 40.79 -36.42
C VAL A 725 -27.84 41.61 -37.65
N ARG A 726 -27.68 42.94 -37.57
CA ARG A 726 -27.79 43.78 -38.76
C ARG A 726 -26.55 43.50 -39.61
N HIS A 727 -26.83 43.04 -40.84
CA HIS A 727 -25.90 42.67 -41.91
C HIS A 727 -24.70 43.61 -42.10
#